data_AF-A0A970E1F3-F1
#
_entry.id   AF-A0A970E1F3-F1
#
_cell.length_a   1.000
_cell.length_b   1.000
_cell.length_c   1.000
_cell.angle_alpha   90.00
_cell.angle_beta   90.00
_cell.angle_gamma   90.00
#
_symmetry.space_group_name_H-M   'P 1'
#
loop_
_entity.id
_entity.type
_entity.pdbx_description
1 polymer ?
#
loop_
_entity_poly.entity_id
_entity_poly.type
_entity_poly.pdbx_seq_one_letter_code
_entity_poly.pdbx_strand_id
1 'polypeptide(L)'
;MERARVKKFCLSVSVLLLLLWLVLPVQADKPPYKSYIFDQWGDPIPTPIPYVPSGVLSGETLGVGAFNAPQDLFIAKDGSIYVVDTKNNRIVQLSPDFKVDRVITGFDGPHGRERFSNPAGIFVTDENVLYIADTDNERVVVLQPSGVLQQIITFERPEGLEISTNQFLPAKLVVDPVGRIFVAARNVYEGLMEFTADGRFSGFVGAPQVRPSFYDLFWSRFATKEQRERRALFIPIEYNNVTLDDVGFIYAVAQDEVRRLNPTGLDVLKREGQWPIEGDVVRGVDVTASFFQDITVNRDGIYHVLDSERGRVFTYDDRGNLLYVFGSKGVYEGSFSRPRAIANYNDRLFILDEQRGQITVFEPTTYAQLIHEANHHYMMGNFAESNAAWMKVLQMNNHFPLAYDGLGMAQLRQKNYAQAMEYFRLANNRDYYSKAFAHYRKQVIEENFLWIFLGVVLFGAAIVLWNRWGDKKAAERKIYDASQVYGWRRVVHGLRYALHVIFRPFDGFWDLKYEQRGNYISATIILLLACLSLVFMKQYTGFLFNQRDTSQINVFGEVGTSLVTFLLFAAINWALTTLMEGKGTFGDIYMSTAYALTPLILINFPITILSNYLTIGEGAYFQFFYVLGLIWAGFLIFAATQVTHHYTPGKTLWTLGLNLVGMGVMVFLGLLFVNMLSMLTEYVTTLYREIVYRL
;
A
#
# COMPACT_ATOMS: atom_id res chain seq x y z
N MET A 1 4.75 69.38 -37.01
CA MET A 1 5.46 68.18 -36.52
C MET A 1 4.81 67.51 -35.31
N GLU A 2 4.13 68.24 -34.41
CA GLU A 2 3.49 67.66 -33.21
C GLU A 2 2.36 66.65 -33.50
N ARG A 3 1.46 66.91 -34.44
CA ARG A 3 0.33 65.99 -34.75
C ARG A 3 0.78 64.59 -35.21
N ALA A 4 1.94 64.48 -35.86
CA ALA A 4 2.48 63.20 -36.29
C ALA A 4 3.10 62.39 -35.14
N ARG A 5 3.69 63.07 -34.13
CA ARG A 5 4.19 62.42 -32.90
C ARG A 5 3.04 61.93 -32.03
N VAL A 6 1.96 62.70 -31.91
CA VAL A 6 0.76 62.29 -31.14
C VAL A 6 0.09 61.07 -31.78
N LYS A 7 -0.07 61.03 -33.12
CA LYS A 7 -0.62 59.84 -33.79
C LYS A 7 0.24 58.60 -33.62
N LYS A 8 1.57 58.73 -33.71
CA LYS A 8 2.49 57.60 -33.47
C LYS A 8 2.43 57.15 -32.00
N PHE A 9 2.37 58.08 -31.05
CA PHE A 9 2.24 57.76 -29.62
C PHE A 9 0.91 57.05 -29.31
N CYS A 10 -0.21 57.54 -29.85
CA CYS A 10 -1.50 56.88 -29.70
C CYS A 10 -1.50 55.49 -30.34
N LEU A 11 -0.90 55.32 -31.53
CA LEU A 11 -0.79 54.01 -32.19
C LEU A 11 0.08 53.05 -31.38
N SER A 12 1.21 53.52 -30.83
CA SER A 12 2.07 52.73 -29.96
C SER A 12 1.36 52.30 -28.68
N VAL A 13 0.59 53.20 -28.05
CA VAL A 13 -0.18 52.91 -26.85
C VAL A 13 -1.33 51.93 -27.15
N SER A 14 -2.00 52.07 -28.30
CA SER A 14 -3.04 51.13 -28.73
C SER A 14 -2.48 49.74 -29.03
N VAL A 15 -1.31 49.63 -29.67
CA VAL A 15 -0.62 48.35 -29.93
C VAL A 15 -0.12 47.73 -28.62
N LEU A 16 0.39 48.53 -27.68
CA LEU A 16 0.79 48.06 -26.36
C LEU A 16 -0.40 47.57 -25.54
N LEU A 17 -1.54 48.27 -25.60
CA LEU A 17 -2.79 47.85 -24.96
C LEU A 17 -3.36 46.57 -25.60
N LEU A 18 -3.25 46.41 -26.92
CA LEU A 18 -3.64 45.17 -27.62
C LEU A 18 -2.72 43.99 -27.26
N LEU A 19 -1.41 44.24 -27.14
CA LEU A 19 -0.44 43.24 -26.69
C LEU A 19 -0.65 42.87 -25.22
N LEU A 20 -1.02 43.82 -24.36
CA LEU A 20 -1.39 43.57 -22.96
C LEU A 20 -2.71 42.79 -22.83
N TRP A 21 -3.65 42.94 -23.77
CA TRP A 21 -4.87 42.15 -23.84
C TRP A 21 -4.62 40.68 -24.25
N LEU A 22 -3.54 40.42 -25.01
CA LEU A 22 -3.11 39.07 -25.39
C LEU A 22 -2.38 38.31 -24.26
N VAL A 23 -2.07 38.95 -23.12
CA VAL A 23 -1.41 38.32 -21.95
C VAL A 23 -2.37 38.17 -20.76
N LEU A 24 -3.69 38.27 -20.97
CA LEU A 24 -4.61 37.79 -19.93
C LEU A 24 -4.38 36.29 -19.78
N PRO A 25 -3.97 35.79 -18.58
CA PRO A 25 -3.91 34.37 -18.35
C PRO A 25 -5.29 33.82 -18.65
N VAL A 26 -5.39 32.91 -19.62
CA VAL A 26 -6.58 32.08 -19.78
C VAL A 26 -6.75 31.42 -18.43
N GLN A 27 -7.77 31.85 -17.69
CA GLN A 27 -8.13 31.27 -16.43
C GLN A 27 -8.64 29.88 -16.79
N ALA A 28 -7.73 28.89 -16.82
CA ALA A 28 -8.13 27.51 -16.91
C ALA A 28 -9.06 27.29 -15.72
N ASP A 29 -10.32 26.90 -16.01
CA ASP A 29 -11.25 26.51 -14.97
C ASP A 29 -10.53 25.53 -14.07
N LYS A 30 -10.47 25.85 -12.77
CA LYS A 30 -9.87 24.94 -11.81
C LYS A 30 -10.60 23.61 -11.97
N PRO A 31 -9.86 22.50 -12.09
CA PRO A 31 -10.42 21.16 -12.05
C PRO A 31 -11.53 21.04 -11.00
N PRO A 32 -12.68 20.41 -11.33
CA PRO A 32 -13.76 20.22 -10.36
C PRO A 32 -13.32 19.44 -9.12
N TYR A 33 -12.27 18.63 -9.26
CA TYR A 33 -11.65 17.83 -8.20
C TYR A 33 -10.19 17.53 -8.54
N LYS A 34 -9.48 16.94 -7.58
CA LYS A 34 -8.11 16.45 -7.77
C LYS A 34 -8.13 14.98 -8.20
N SER A 35 -7.14 14.58 -8.99
CA SER A 35 -6.85 13.18 -9.28
C SER A 35 -5.44 12.86 -8.83
N TYR A 36 -5.20 11.61 -8.44
CA TYR A 36 -3.89 11.15 -7.97
C TYR A 36 -3.71 9.65 -8.15
N ILE A 37 -2.47 9.22 -7.99
CA ILE A 37 -2.03 7.84 -7.76
C ILE A 37 -1.19 7.80 -6.48
N PHE A 38 -0.84 6.62 -6.01
CA PHE A 38 0.13 6.49 -4.91
C PHE A 38 1.53 6.29 -5.45
N ASP A 39 2.50 6.92 -4.80
CA ASP A 39 3.90 6.62 -5.04
C ASP A 39 4.33 5.31 -4.36
N GLN A 40 5.62 4.99 -4.46
CA GLN A 40 6.21 3.80 -3.85
C GLN A 40 6.17 3.77 -2.32
N TRP A 41 5.87 4.90 -1.68
CA TRP A 41 5.73 5.02 -0.23
C TRP A 41 4.28 5.12 0.20
N GLY A 42 3.32 5.29 -0.72
CA GLY A 42 1.89 5.33 -0.43
C GLY A 42 1.37 6.76 -0.28
N ASP A 43 2.20 7.75 -0.63
CA ASP A 43 1.78 9.14 -0.59
C ASP A 43 1.09 9.51 -1.92
N PRO A 44 -0.03 10.27 -1.88
CA PRO A 44 -0.79 10.61 -3.07
C PRO A 44 -0.06 11.64 -3.93
N ILE A 45 0.30 11.27 -5.16
CA ILE A 45 0.88 12.15 -6.18
C ILE A 45 -0.22 12.62 -7.15
N PRO A 46 -0.39 13.94 -7.33
CA PRO A 46 -1.36 14.48 -8.29
C PRO A 46 -1.13 13.99 -9.73
N THR A 47 -2.22 13.66 -10.42
CA THR A 47 -2.21 13.24 -11.83
C THR A 47 -3.14 14.11 -12.67
N PRO A 48 -2.97 14.10 -14.02
CA PRO A 48 -4.00 14.61 -14.91
C PRO A 48 -5.35 13.95 -14.62
N ILE A 49 -6.41 14.69 -14.86
CA ILE A 49 -7.77 14.26 -14.54
C ILE A 49 -8.21 13.20 -15.56
N PRO A 50 -8.60 11.99 -15.11
CA PRO A 50 -9.00 10.91 -16.00
C PRO A 50 -10.41 11.10 -16.54
N TYR A 51 -11.30 11.72 -15.78
CA TYR A 51 -12.71 11.88 -16.13
C TYR A 51 -13.15 13.32 -15.93
N VAL A 52 -14.06 13.82 -16.75
CA VAL A 52 -14.66 15.15 -16.57
C VAL A 52 -16.18 15.03 -16.56
N PRO A 53 -16.89 15.77 -15.71
CA PRO A 53 -18.34 15.79 -15.76
C PRO A 53 -18.79 16.38 -17.09
N SER A 54 -19.69 15.69 -17.80
CA SER A 54 -20.27 16.16 -19.07
C SER A 54 -21.76 16.51 -18.95
N GLY A 55 -22.42 16.08 -17.87
CA GLY A 55 -23.81 16.44 -17.59
C GLY A 55 -24.33 15.91 -16.26
N VAL A 56 -25.47 16.46 -15.83
CA VAL A 56 -26.19 16.01 -14.64
C VAL A 56 -27.64 15.75 -15.01
N LEU A 57 -28.16 14.60 -14.59
CA LEU A 57 -29.55 14.19 -14.78
C LEU A 57 -30.23 14.14 -13.41
N SER A 58 -31.29 14.92 -13.24
CA SER A 58 -32.17 14.86 -12.06
C SER A 58 -33.59 14.52 -12.46
N GLY A 59 -34.37 13.96 -11.52
CA GLY A 59 -35.78 13.66 -11.77
C GLY A 59 -36.61 14.89 -12.19
N GLU A 60 -36.22 16.10 -11.76
CA GLU A 60 -36.82 17.36 -12.19
C GLU A 60 -36.51 17.66 -13.66
N THR A 61 -35.24 17.58 -14.06
CA THR A 61 -34.82 17.80 -15.46
C THR A 61 -35.43 16.79 -16.43
N LEU A 62 -35.71 15.58 -15.95
CA LEU A 62 -36.33 14.50 -16.71
C LEU A 62 -37.86 14.58 -16.75
N GLY A 63 -38.49 15.50 -16.00
CA GLY A 63 -39.94 15.66 -15.96
C GLY A 63 -40.69 14.57 -15.18
N VAL A 64 -39.99 13.79 -14.35
CA VAL A 64 -40.58 12.75 -13.49
C VAL A 64 -40.75 13.20 -12.04
N GLY A 65 -40.37 14.45 -11.72
CA GLY A 65 -40.30 14.94 -10.34
C GLY A 65 -39.03 14.47 -9.63
N ALA A 66 -38.57 15.22 -8.62
CA ALA A 66 -37.30 15.00 -7.94
C ALA A 66 -37.13 13.54 -7.46
N PHE A 67 -35.93 12.99 -7.67
CA PHE A 67 -35.57 11.69 -7.09
C PHE A 67 -35.48 11.83 -5.56
N ASN A 68 -35.83 10.77 -4.85
CA ASN A 68 -35.85 10.74 -3.40
C ASN A 68 -35.07 9.52 -2.89
N ALA A 69 -33.88 9.78 -2.36
CA ALA A 69 -32.91 8.80 -1.90
C ALA A 69 -32.74 7.60 -2.87
N PRO A 70 -32.48 7.84 -4.17
CA PRO A 70 -32.33 6.77 -5.15
C PRO A 70 -31.13 5.89 -4.78
N GLN A 71 -31.30 4.57 -4.82
CA GLN A 71 -30.30 3.62 -4.28
C GLN A 71 -29.47 2.93 -5.35
N ASP A 72 -29.97 2.81 -6.58
CA ASP A 72 -29.29 2.02 -7.61
C ASP A 72 -29.53 2.55 -9.03
N LEU A 73 -28.57 2.23 -9.90
CA LEU A 73 -28.51 2.59 -11.30
C LEU A 73 -27.99 1.39 -12.11
N PHE A 74 -28.67 1.03 -13.19
CA PHE A 74 -28.21 0.00 -14.12
C PHE A 74 -28.33 0.50 -15.57
N ILE A 75 -27.34 0.17 -16.39
CA ILE A 75 -27.35 0.48 -17.83
C ILE A 75 -27.32 -0.84 -18.59
N ALA A 76 -28.37 -1.11 -19.36
CA ALA A 76 -28.49 -2.31 -20.18
C ALA A 76 -27.57 -2.23 -21.42
N LYS A 77 -27.35 -3.38 -22.09
CA LYS A 77 -26.46 -3.47 -23.26
C LYS A 77 -26.94 -2.64 -24.46
N ASP A 78 -28.25 -2.38 -24.57
CA ASP A 78 -28.84 -1.49 -25.57
C ASP A 78 -28.68 0.00 -25.21
N GLY A 79 -28.15 0.30 -24.03
CA GLY A 79 -27.95 1.64 -23.50
C GLY A 79 -29.14 2.20 -22.74
N SER A 80 -30.22 1.44 -22.54
CA SER A 80 -31.32 1.85 -21.65
C SER A 80 -30.83 1.98 -20.21
N ILE A 81 -31.22 3.06 -19.54
CA ILE A 81 -30.78 3.40 -18.19
C ILE A 81 -31.95 3.21 -17.24
N TYR A 82 -31.74 2.51 -16.14
CA TYR A 82 -32.75 2.24 -15.13
C TYR A 82 -32.31 2.82 -13.80
N VAL A 83 -33.13 3.71 -13.25
CA VAL A 83 -32.88 4.37 -11.95
C VAL A 83 -33.87 3.83 -10.92
N VAL A 84 -33.35 3.33 -9.80
CA VAL A 84 -34.16 2.87 -8.68
C VAL A 84 -34.40 4.06 -7.73
N ASP A 85 -35.55 4.70 -7.87
CA ASP A 85 -35.95 5.86 -7.07
C ASP A 85 -36.69 5.39 -5.81
N THR A 86 -35.89 4.91 -4.86
CA THR A 86 -36.30 4.07 -3.73
C THR A 86 -37.40 4.67 -2.87
N LYS A 87 -37.26 5.91 -2.38
CA LYS A 87 -38.28 6.50 -1.49
C LYS A 87 -39.53 6.97 -2.23
N ASN A 88 -39.49 7.02 -3.56
CA ASN A 88 -40.65 7.22 -4.41
C ASN A 88 -41.26 5.90 -4.91
N ASN A 89 -40.74 4.74 -4.48
CA ASN A 89 -41.24 3.39 -4.81
C ASN A 89 -41.42 3.15 -6.32
N ARG A 90 -40.44 3.57 -7.13
CA ARG A 90 -40.53 3.47 -8.59
C ARG A 90 -39.19 3.19 -9.26
N ILE A 91 -39.26 2.61 -10.44
CA ILE A 91 -38.14 2.48 -11.37
C ILE A 91 -38.37 3.45 -12.54
N VAL A 92 -37.38 4.27 -12.86
CA VAL A 92 -37.42 5.20 -14.01
C VAL A 92 -36.52 4.65 -15.10
N GLN A 93 -37.10 4.33 -16.25
CA GLN A 93 -36.39 3.87 -17.44
C GLN A 93 -36.18 5.03 -18.42
N LEU A 94 -34.94 5.22 -18.84
CA LEU A 94 -34.52 6.21 -19.81
C LEU A 94 -33.94 5.51 -21.05
N SER A 95 -34.13 6.16 -22.20
CA SER A 95 -33.43 5.84 -23.44
C SER A 95 -31.95 6.24 -23.37
N PRO A 96 -31.10 5.74 -24.29
CA PRO A 96 -29.70 6.17 -24.40
C PRO A 96 -29.51 7.69 -24.59
N ASP A 97 -30.52 8.38 -25.10
CA ASP A 97 -30.57 9.85 -25.29
C ASP A 97 -31.11 10.60 -24.07
N PHE A 98 -31.20 9.95 -22.90
CA PHE A 98 -31.70 10.50 -21.64
C PHE A 98 -33.18 10.94 -21.64
N LYS A 99 -34.00 10.42 -22.56
CA LYS A 99 -35.46 10.64 -22.54
C LYS A 99 -36.14 9.57 -21.72
N VAL A 100 -37.18 9.95 -20.96
CA VAL A 100 -37.96 9.00 -20.15
C VAL A 100 -38.84 8.16 -21.06
N ASP A 101 -38.60 6.85 -21.08
CA ASP A 101 -39.38 5.89 -21.85
C ASP A 101 -40.54 5.33 -21.01
N ARG A 102 -40.27 5.03 -19.73
CA ARG A 102 -41.25 4.39 -18.85
C ARG A 102 -40.96 4.69 -17.38
N VAL A 103 -42.02 4.80 -16.58
CA VAL A 103 -41.94 4.83 -15.11
C VAL A 103 -42.75 3.67 -14.56
N ILE A 104 -42.08 2.76 -13.85
CA ILE A 104 -42.67 1.54 -13.30
C ILE A 104 -42.90 1.76 -11.80
N THR A 105 -44.16 1.83 -11.38
CA THR A 105 -44.56 2.03 -9.96
C THR A 105 -45.11 0.77 -9.31
N GLY A 106 -45.20 -0.32 -10.07
CA GLY A 106 -45.84 -1.55 -9.70
C GLY A 106 -46.13 -2.42 -10.92
N PHE A 107 -46.74 -3.57 -10.68
CA PHE A 107 -47.03 -4.60 -11.67
C PHE A 107 -48.32 -5.32 -11.31
N ASP A 108 -48.92 -6.03 -12.26
CA ASP A 108 -50.07 -6.88 -11.99
C ASP A 108 -49.57 -8.23 -11.48
N GLY A 109 -49.84 -8.50 -10.19
CA GLY A 109 -49.46 -9.73 -9.48
C GLY A 109 -50.65 -10.66 -9.23
N PRO A 110 -50.42 -11.77 -8.50
CA PRO A 110 -51.46 -12.77 -8.22
C PRO A 110 -52.68 -12.22 -7.47
N HIS A 111 -52.49 -11.14 -6.70
CA HIS A 111 -53.54 -10.51 -5.89
C HIS A 111 -54.03 -9.18 -6.48
N GLY A 112 -53.78 -8.93 -7.76
CA GLY A 112 -54.11 -7.67 -8.45
C GLY A 112 -52.90 -6.76 -8.57
N ARG A 113 -53.11 -5.45 -8.67
CA ARG A 113 -52.02 -4.50 -8.89
C ARG A 113 -51.22 -4.28 -7.62
N GLU A 114 -49.97 -4.71 -7.65
CA GLU A 114 -49.02 -4.60 -6.54
C GLU A 114 -48.04 -3.45 -6.78
N ARG A 115 -47.52 -2.87 -5.70
CA ARG A 115 -46.57 -1.75 -5.72
C ARG A 115 -45.27 -2.15 -5.04
N PHE A 116 -44.18 -1.50 -5.45
CA PHE A 116 -42.90 -1.64 -4.77
C PHE A 116 -42.91 -0.95 -3.41
N SER A 117 -42.05 -1.40 -2.50
CA SER A 117 -41.79 -0.80 -1.20
C SER A 117 -40.28 -0.73 -0.96
N ASN A 118 -39.74 0.49 -0.97
CA ASN A 118 -38.31 0.79 -0.89
C ASN A 118 -37.44 -0.16 -1.76
N PRO A 119 -37.68 -0.25 -3.08
CA PRO A 119 -36.84 -1.07 -3.94
C PRO A 119 -35.40 -0.54 -3.90
N ALA A 120 -34.41 -1.42 -3.75
CA ALA A 120 -33.02 -1.00 -3.51
C ALA A 120 -32.04 -1.38 -4.62
N GLY A 121 -32.40 -2.32 -5.49
CA GLY A 121 -31.49 -2.83 -6.52
C GLY A 121 -32.22 -3.26 -7.78
N ILE A 122 -31.52 -3.18 -8.91
CA ILE A 122 -32.00 -3.64 -10.20
C ILE A 122 -30.88 -4.29 -11.02
N PHE A 123 -31.24 -5.32 -11.77
CA PHE A 123 -30.40 -5.94 -12.78
C PHE A 123 -31.23 -6.21 -14.04
N VAL A 124 -30.67 -5.98 -15.22
CA VAL A 124 -31.35 -6.23 -16.50
C VAL A 124 -30.50 -7.20 -17.33
N THR A 125 -31.10 -8.31 -17.76
CA THR A 125 -30.41 -9.33 -18.57
C THR A 125 -30.23 -8.87 -20.01
N ASP A 126 -29.46 -9.63 -20.80
CA ASP A 126 -29.25 -9.39 -22.23
C ASP A 126 -30.56 -9.43 -23.05
N GLU A 127 -31.56 -10.18 -22.58
CA GLU A 127 -32.91 -10.26 -23.15
C GLU A 127 -33.84 -9.14 -22.64
N ASN A 128 -33.29 -8.14 -21.94
CA ASN A 128 -34.02 -7.04 -21.32
C ASN A 128 -35.05 -7.48 -20.26
N VAL A 129 -34.83 -8.61 -19.58
CA VAL A 129 -35.64 -9.03 -18.43
C VAL A 129 -35.15 -8.28 -17.18
N LEU A 130 -36.06 -7.64 -16.46
CA LEU A 130 -35.75 -6.82 -15.29
C LEU A 130 -35.91 -7.66 -14.02
N TYR A 131 -34.87 -7.69 -13.19
CA TYR A 131 -34.91 -8.24 -11.85
C TYR A 131 -34.77 -7.11 -10.84
N ILE A 132 -35.78 -6.93 -9.98
CA ILE A 132 -35.88 -5.79 -9.06
C ILE A 132 -35.91 -6.32 -7.63
N ALA A 133 -34.98 -5.84 -6.79
CA ALA A 133 -34.99 -6.08 -5.36
C ALA A 133 -36.02 -5.18 -4.68
N ASP A 134 -37.17 -5.74 -4.32
CA ASP A 134 -38.28 -5.07 -3.64
C ASP A 134 -38.13 -5.24 -2.12
N THR A 135 -37.12 -4.56 -1.58
CA THR A 135 -36.50 -4.82 -0.26
C THR A 135 -37.49 -4.99 0.89
N ASP A 136 -38.39 -4.02 1.09
CA ASP A 136 -39.27 -4.01 2.27
C ASP A 136 -40.49 -4.91 2.08
N ASN A 137 -40.74 -5.39 0.85
CA ASN A 137 -41.70 -6.45 0.58
C ASN A 137 -41.04 -7.85 0.61
N GLU A 138 -39.78 -7.94 1.03
CA GLU A 138 -39.00 -9.18 1.20
C GLU A 138 -38.99 -10.11 -0.03
N ARG A 139 -38.83 -9.53 -1.23
CA ARG A 139 -38.90 -10.29 -2.49
C ARG A 139 -38.05 -9.69 -3.60
N VAL A 140 -37.77 -10.53 -4.60
CA VAL A 140 -37.26 -10.09 -5.91
C VAL A 140 -38.38 -10.26 -6.96
N VAL A 141 -38.62 -9.22 -7.74
CA VAL A 141 -39.66 -9.18 -8.78
C VAL A 141 -38.99 -9.26 -10.14
N VAL A 142 -39.41 -10.23 -10.96
CA VAL A 142 -38.90 -10.44 -12.33
C VAL A 142 -39.95 -10.00 -13.33
N LEU A 143 -39.64 -8.99 -14.14
CA LEU A 143 -40.54 -8.44 -15.15
C LEU A 143 -39.95 -8.64 -16.55
N GLN A 144 -40.80 -8.99 -17.51
CA GLN A 144 -40.44 -8.98 -18.93
C GLN A 144 -40.15 -7.56 -19.41
N PRO A 145 -39.49 -7.37 -20.57
CA PRO A 145 -39.29 -6.05 -21.17
C PRO A 145 -40.59 -5.23 -21.29
N SER A 146 -41.71 -5.90 -21.55
CA SER A 146 -43.07 -5.32 -21.63
C SER A 146 -43.58 -4.76 -20.30
N GLY A 147 -43.01 -5.16 -19.16
CA GLY A 147 -43.46 -4.82 -17.81
C GLY A 147 -44.43 -5.84 -17.20
N VAL A 148 -44.71 -6.93 -17.91
CA VAL A 148 -45.53 -8.04 -17.41
C VAL A 148 -44.74 -8.88 -16.42
N LEU A 149 -45.38 -9.27 -15.30
CA LEU A 149 -44.79 -10.13 -14.30
C LEU A 149 -44.42 -11.50 -14.89
N GLN A 150 -43.15 -11.88 -14.75
CA GLN A 150 -42.65 -13.20 -15.10
C GLN A 150 -42.58 -14.11 -13.88
N GLN A 151 -42.05 -13.61 -12.76
CA GLN A 151 -41.81 -14.41 -11.56
C GLN A 151 -41.65 -13.52 -10.32
N ILE A 152 -42.00 -14.05 -9.15
CA ILE A 152 -41.64 -13.49 -7.85
C ILE A 152 -40.76 -14.50 -7.13
N ILE A 153 -39.64 -14.04 -6.58
CA ILE A 153 -38.69 -14.85 -5.83
C ILE A 153 -38.73 -14.41 -4.37
N THR A 154 -39.04 -15.34 -3.49
CA THR A 154 -39.01 -15.16 -2.04
C THR A 154 -38.01 -16.15 -1.44
N PHE A 155 -37.56 -15.85 -0.22
CA PHE A 155 -36.72 -16.76 0.52
C PHE A 155 -37.52 -17.37 1.68
N GLU A 156 -37.62 -18.69 1.66
CA GLU A 156 -38.08 -19.47 2.79
C GLU A 156 -36.88 -20.23 3.36
N ARG A 157 -36.62 -20.05 4.66
CA ARG A 157 -35.47 -20.66 5.33
C ARG A 157 -35.60 -22.19 5.31
N PRO A 158 -34.67 -22.92 4.67
CA PRO A 158 -34.67 -24.38 4.71
C PRO A 158 -34.51 -24.91 6.14
N GLU A 159 -35.17 -26.04 6.45
CA GLU A 159 -35.01 -26.69 7.75
C GLU A 159 -33.53 -27.05 8.02
N GLY A 160 -33.03 -26.70 9.20
CA GLY A 160 -31.65 -27.01 9.62
C GLY A 160 -30.58 -26.03 9.14
N LEU A 161 -30.91 -25.01 8.33
CA LEU A 161 -29.97 -23.95 7.97
C LEU A 161 -29.84 -22.94 9.11
N GLU A 162 -28.67 -22.77 9.72
CA GLU A 162 -28.36 -21.71 10.69
C GLU A 162 -27.84 -20.46 9.96
N ILE A 163 -28.61 -19.38 10.00
CA ILE A 163 -28.27 -18.08 9.39
C ILE A 163 -28.46 -16.94 10.37
N SER A 164 -27.71 -15.85 10.18
CA SER A 164 -27.69 -14.66 11.03
C SER A 164 -29.02 -13.91 11.12
N THR A 165 -29.90 -14.05 10.13
CA THR A 165 -31.15 -13.30 10.01
C THR A 165 -32.32 -14.20 9.60
N ASN A 166 -33.54 -13.81 10.00
CA ASN A 166 -34.78 -14.45 9.56
C ASN A 166 -35.50 -13.67 8.45
N GLN A 167 -35.00 -12.49 8.07
CA GLN A 167 -35.64 -11.62 7.07
C GLN A 167 -34.84 -11.64 5.77
N PHE A 168 -35.56 -11.67 4.65
CA PHE A 168 -34.95 -11.56 3.31
C PHE A 168 -35.08 -10.12 2.82
N LEU A 169 -34.02 -9.33 3.02
CA LEU A 169 -33.98 -7.92 2.62
C LEU A 169 -33.04 -7.76 1.42
N PRO A 170 -33.47 -8.12 0.19
CA PRO A 170 -32.61 -8.04 -0.99
C PRO A 170 -32.21 -6.58 -1.24
N ALA A 171 -30.91 -6.31 -1.33
CA ALA A 171 -30.38 -4.96 -1.56
C ALA A 171 -29.88 -4.79 -3.00
N LYS A 172 -29.11 -5.75 -3.50
CA LYS A 172 -28.60 -5.78 -4.87
C LYS A 172 -28.61 -7.21 -5.38
N LEU A 173 -28.73 -7.39 -6.70
CA LEU A 173 -28.63 -8.69 -7.31
C LEU A 173 -27.97 -8.64 -8.69
N VAL A 174 -27.53 -9.81 -9.14
CA VAL A 174 -27.05 -10.07 -10.50
C VAL A 174 -27.52 -11.43 -10.99
N VAL A 175 -27.65 -11.60 -12.30
CA VAL A 175 -28.04 -12.88 -12.92
C VAL A 175 -26.96 -13.30 -13.90
N ASP A 176 -26.36 -14.47 -13.67
CA ASP A 176 -25.31 -14.98 -14.54
C ASP A 176 -25.85 -15.45 -15.91
N PRO A 177 -24.99 -15.69 -16.91
CA PRO A 177 -25.43 -16.16 -18.23
C PRO A 177 -26.14 -17.52 -18.24
N VAL A 178 -26.09 -18.28 -17.14
CA VAL A 178 -26.76 -19.59 -16.98
C VAL A 178 -28.14 -19.42 -16.31
N GLY A 179 -28.47 -18.21 -15.85
CA GLY A 179 -29.73 -17.86 -15.20
C GLY A 179 -29.73 -18.04 -13.68
N ARG A 180 -28.57 -18.28 -13.06
CA ARG A 180 -28.46 -18.29 -11.59
C ARG A 180 -28.45 -16.87 -11.07
N ILE A 181 -29.14 -16.67 -9.96
CA ILE A 181 -29.43 -15.35 -9.41
C ILE A 181 -28.66 -15.22 -8.10
N PHE A 182 -27.83 -14.20 -8.00
CA PHE A 182 -27.02 -13.92 -6.81
C PHE A 182 -27.52 -12.64 -6.17
N VAL A 183 -27.90 -12.71 -4.90
CA VAL A 183 -28.50 -11.59 -4.16
C VAL A 183 -27.62 -11.23 -2.98
N ALA A 184 -27.18 -9.98 -2.93
CA ALA A 184 -26.66 -9.36 -1.72
C ALA A 184 -27.86 -8.85 -0.90
N ALA A 185 -28.03 -9.38 0.31
CA ALA A 185 -29.14 -9.04 1.19
C ALA A 185 -28.64 -8.41 2.50
N ARG A 186 -29.42 -7.50 3.07
CA ARG A 186 -29.04 -6.80 4.31
C ARG A 186 -29.04 -7.75 5.49
N ASN A 187 -28.08 -7.57 6.40
CA ASN A 187 -27.90 -8.41 7.59
C ASN A 187 -27.59 -9.90 7.30
N VAL A 188 -27.19 -10.23 6.06
CA VAL A 188 -26.70 -11.56 5.66
C VAL A 188 -25.18 -11.49 5.60
N TYR A 189 -24.52 -12.35 6.38
CA TYR A 189 -23.06 -12.33 6.52
C TYR A 189 -22.41 -13.58 5.93
N GLU A 190 -23.18 -14.60 5.60
CA GLU A 190 -22.75 -15.86 5.01
C GLU A 190 -22.34 -15.72 3.53
N GLY A 191 -22.42 -14.51 2.96
CA GLY A 191 -22.07 -14.20 1.58
C GLY A 191 -23.30 -13.84 0.73
N LEU A 192 -23.21 -14.07 -0.57
CA LEU A 192 -24.31 -13.83 -1.51
C LEU A 192 -25.28 -15.01 -1.48
N MET A 193 -26.58 -14.72 -1.43
CA MET A 193 -27.62 -15.74 -1.55
C MET A 193 -27.75 -16.18 -3.00
N GLU A 194 -27.54 -17.46 -3.28
CA GLU A 194 -27.69 -18.06 -4.60
C GLU A 194 -29.08 -18.66 -4.76
N PHE A 195 -29.77 -18.27 -5.85
CA PHE A 195 -31.02 -18.85 -6.28
C PHE A 195 -30.86 -19.44 -7.68
N THR A 196 -31.58 -20.53 -7.91
CA THR A 196 -31.76 -21.13 -9.23
C THR A 196 -32.58 -20.21 -10.16
N ALA A 197 -32.55 -20.50 -11.47
CA ALA A 197 -33.35 -19.76 -12.45
C ALA A 197 -34.86 -19.81 -12.18
N ASP A 198 -35.35 -20.87 -11.52
CA ASP A 198 -36.72 -21.03 -11.06
C ASP A 198 -36.98 -20.41 -9.67
N GLY A 199 -36.02 -19.67 -9.11
CA GLY A 199 -36.19 -18.88 -7.88
C GLY A 199 -36.08 -19.68 -6.59
N ARG A 200 -35.65 -20.94 -6.63
CA ARG A 200 -35.38 -21.72 -5.40
C ARG A 200 -33.99 -21.41 -4.86
N PHE A 201 -33.91 -21.16 -3.56
CA PHE A 201 -32.65 -20.96 -2.84
C PHE A 201 -31.77 -22.22 -2.91
N SER A 202 -30.49 -22.03 -3.29
CA SER A 202 -29.50 -23.10 -3.43
C SER A 202 -28.45 -23.10 -2.31
N GLY A 203 -28.11 -21.92 -1.77
CA GLY A 203 -27.08 -21.77 -0.76
C GLY A 203 -26.46 -20.38 -0.72
N PHE A 204 -25.30 -20.27 -0.08
CA PHE A 204 -24.50 -19.05 -0.06
C PHE A 204 -23.19 -19.23 -0.82
N VAL A 205 -22.73 -18.17 -1.48
CA VAL A 205 -21.46 -18.13 -2.19
C VAL A 205 -20.62 -16.91 -1.79
N GLY A 206 -19.30 -17.03 -1.91
CA GLY A 206 -18.38 -15.93 -1.60
C GLY A 206 -18.10 -15.72 -0.11
N ALA A 207 -18.52 -16.63 0.78
CA ALA A 207 -18.15 -16.58 2.19
C ALA A 207 -16.62 -16.73 2.37
N PRO A 208 -15.96 -15.93 3.22
CA PRO A 208 -14.55 -16.13 3.53
C PRO A 208 -14.34 -17.49 4.22
N GLN A 209 -13.46 -18.32 3.65
CA GLN A 209 -13.05 -19.57 4.29
C GLN A 209 -12.04 -19.24 5.40
N VAL A 210 -12.48 -19.27 6.67
CA VAL A 210 -11.58 -19.09 7.81
C VAL A 210 -10.66 -20.31 7.90
N ARG A 211 -9.41 -20.18 7.46
CA ARG A 211 -8.38 -21.17 7.75
C ARG A 211 -7.89 -20.93 9.17
N PRO A 212 -8.08 -21.87 10.11
CA PRO A 212 -7.62 -21.69 11.48
C PRO A 212 -6.10 -21.51 11.47
N SER A 213 -5.61 -20.46 12.11
CA SER A 213 -4.18 -20.25 12.25
C SER A 213 -3.56 -21.28 13.19
N PHE A 214 -2.23 -21.43 13.18
CA PHE A 214 -1.53 -22.26 14.17
C PHE A 214 -1.81 -21.82 15.62
N TYR A 215 -2.03 -20.52 15.84
CA TYR A 215 -2.41 -19.97 17.14
C TYR A 215 -3.83 -20.40 17.53
N ASP A 216 -4.76 -20.40 16.58
CA ASP A 216 -6.15 -20.85 16.80
C ASP A 216 -6.22 -22.34 17.11
N LEU A 217 -5.46 -23.15 16.38
CA LEU A 217 -5.32 -24.59 16.60
C LEU A 217 -4.68 -24.93 17.95
N PHE A 218 -3.70 -24.12 18.38
CA PHE A 218 -3.06 -24.28 19.68
C PHE A 218 -4.03 -23.95 20.82
N TRP A 219 -4.74 -22.82 20.74
CA TRP A 219 -5.69 -22.42 21.78
C TRP A 219 -7.00 -23.22 21.76
N SER A 220 -7.45 -23.73 20.61
CA SER A 220 -8.64 -24.58 20.54
C SER A 220 -8.49 -25.88 21.33
N ARG A 221 -7.25 -26.31 21.61
CA ARG A 221 -6.93 -27.46 22.46
C ARG A 221 -7.21 -27.21 23.94
N PHE A 222 -7.10 -25.95 24.38
CA PHE A 222 -7.32 -25.54 25.78
C PHE A 222 -8.65 -24.81 26.00
N ALA A 223 -9.30 -24.36 24.92
CA ALA A 223 -10.59 -23.66 24.99
C ALA A 223 -11.76 -24.59 25.32
N THR A 224 -12.69 -24.11 26.15
CA THR A 224 -13.96 -24.80 26.41
C THR A 224 -14.81 -24.89 25.13
N LYS A 225 -15.83 -25.77 25.10
CA LYS A 225 -16.75 -25.87 23.95
C LYS A 225 -17.42 -24.51 23.64
N GLU A 226 -17.89 -23.83 24.68
CA GLU A 226 -18.50 -22.49 24.57
C GLU A 226 -17.51 -21.41 24.11
N GLN A 227 -16.23 -21.47 24.52
CA GLN A 227 -15.19 -20.54 24.04
C GLN A 227 -14.81 -20.78 22.57
N ARG A 228 -14.95 -22.02 22.07
CA ARG A 228 -14.74 -22.35 20.66
C ARG A 228 -15.90 -21.86 19.79
N GLU A 229 -17.13 -22.07 20.25
CA GLU A 229 -18.34 -21.56 19.57
C GLU A 229 -18.34 -20.03 19.52
N ARG A 230 -17.93 -19.34 20.60
CA ARG A 230 -17.75 -17.87 20.59
C ARG A 230 -16.58 -17.37 19.74
N ARG A 231 -15.59 -18.20 19.42
CA ARG A 231 -14.46 -17.84 18.53
C ARG A 231 -14.74 -18.17 17.06
N ALA A 232 -15.67 -19.07 16.79
CA ALA A 232 -16.17 -19.35 15.45
C ALA A 232 -17.07 -18.22 14.90
N LEU A 233 -17.31 -17.15 15.68
CA LEU A 233 -17.91 -15.90 15.24
C LEU A 233 -16.96 -15.16 14.28
N PHE A 234 -16.82 -15.73 13.09
CA PHE A 234 -17.13 -15.11 11.81
C PHE A 234 -16.83 -13.61 11.74
N ILE A 235 -15.84 -13.20 10.92
CA ILE A 235 -15.78 -11.81 10.44
C ILE A 235 -17.00 -11.66 9.53
N PRO A 236 -18.04 -10.90 9.93
CA PRO A 236 -19.23 -10.78 9.12
C PRO A 236 -18.87 -9.96 7.87
N ILE A 237 -18.86 -10.59 6.69
CA ILE A 237 -18.74 -9.87 5.43
C ILE A 237 -20.14 -9.67 4.89
N GLU A 238 -20.69 -8.47 5.09
CA GLU A 238 -21.86 -8.03 4.37
C GLU A 238 -21.39 -7.43 3.03
N TYR A 239 -21.80 -8.04 1.92
CA TYR A 239 -21.55 -7.47 0.60
C TYR A 239 -22.49 -6.28 0.40
N ASN A 240 -21.92 -5.09 0.23
CA ASN A 240 -22.66 -3.87 -0.05
C ASN A 240 -23.24 -3.87 -1.46
N ASN A 241 -22.50 -4.42 -2.43
CA ASN A 241 -22.88 -4.39 -3.83
C ASN A 241 -22.23 -5.52 -4.64
N VAL A 242 -22.83 -5.84 -5.78
CA VAL A 242 -22.38 -6.86 -6.73
C VAL A 242 -22.63 -6.43 -8.17
N THR A 243 -21.71 -6.80 -9.06
CA THR A 243 -21.83 -6.63 -10.51
C THR A 243 -21.25 -7.84 -11.24
N LEU A 244 -21.53 -7.98 -12.53
CA LEU A 244 -21.02 -9.06 -13.38
C LEU A 244 -20.08 -8.50 -14.45
N ASP A 245 -19.04 -9.27 -14.78
CA ASP A 245 -18.28 -9.06 -16.01
C ASP A 245 -18.94 -9.77 -17.22
N ASP A 246 -18.48 -9.46 -18.42
CA ASP A 246 -18.99 -10.04 -19.68
C ASP A 246 -18.82 -11.57 -19.76
N VAL A 247 -17.99 -12.17 -18.89
CA VAL A 247 -17.69 -13.61 -18.86
C VAL A 247 -18.49 -14.32 -17.74
N GLY A 248 -19.23 -13.58 -16.92
CA GLY A 248 -20.06 -14.12 -15.85
C GLY A 248 -19.37 -14.29 -14.49
N PHE A 249 -18.19 -13.70 -14.27
CA PHE A 249 -17.62 -13.59 -12.92
C PHE A 249 -18.28 -12.45 -12.15
N ILE A 250 -18.50 -12.68 -10.86
CA ILE A 250 -19.17 -11.73 -9.98
C ILE A 250 -18.12 -10.87 -9.29
N TYR A 251 -18.15 -9.57 -9.51
CA TYR A 251 -17.43 -8.62 -8.70
C TYR A 251 -18.29 -8.24 -7.50
N ALA A 252 -17.78 -8.45 -6.29
CA ALA A 252 -18.48 -8.15 -5.06
C ALA A 252 -17.66 -7.17 -4.21
N VAL A 253 -18.35 -6.20 -3.62
CA VAL A 253 -17.74 -5.18 -2.74
C VAL A 253 -18.27 -5.36 -1.33
N ALA A 254 -17.34 -5.47 -0.40
CA ALA A 254 -17.57 -5.27 1.02
C ALA A 254 -16.92 -3.94 1.46
N GLN A 255 -17.14 -3.52 2.70
CA GLN A 255 -16.73 -2.21 3.23
C GLN A 255 -15.29 -1.78 2.84
N ASP A 256 -14.33 -2.70 2.93
CA ASP A 256 -12.90 -2.48 2.71
C ASP A 256 -12.27 -3.49 1.74
N GLU A 257 -13.08 -4.32 1.07
CA GLU A 257 -12.58 -5.38 0.21
C GLU A 257 -13.35 -5.48 -1.10
N VAL A 258 -12.62 -5.73 -2.18
CA VAL A 258 -13.17 -6.11 -3.48
C VAL A 258 -12.81 -7.56 -3.76
N ARG A 259 -13.75 -8.32 -4.28
CA ARG A 259 -13.56 -9.72 -4.70
C ARG A 259 -14.09 -9.93 -6.10
N ARG A 260 -13.47 -10.86 -6.81
CA ARG A 260 -13.96 -11.37 -8.11
C ARG A 260 -14.22 -12.85 -7.94
N LEU A 261 -15.47 -13.21 -7.75
CA LEU A 261 -15.91 -14.56 -7.47
C LEU A 261 -16.15 -15.31 -8.78
N ASN A 262 -15.62 -16.53 -8.86
CA ASN A 262 -15.99 -17.46 -9.91
C ASN A 262 -17.40 -18.06 -9.65
N PRO A 263 -17.99 -18.80 -10.60
CA PRO A 263 -19.26 -19.51 -10.42
C PRO A 263 -19.41 -20.39 -9.19
N THR A 264 -18.30 -20.82 -8.57
CA THR A 264 -18.26 -21.65 -7.35
C THR A 264 -18.11 -20.82 -6.06
N GLY A 265 -18.02 -19.50 -6.16
CA GLY A 265 -17.83 -18.58 -5.02
C GLY A 265 -16.39 -18.41 -4.55
N LEU A 266 -15.40 -18.90 -5.30
CA LEU A 266 -13.98 -18.69 -4.99
C LEU A 266 -13.50 -17.34 -5.53
N ASP A 267 -12.81 -16.58 -4.69
CA ASP A 267 -12.17 -15.33 -5.10
C ASP A 267 -10.95 -15.60 -6.00
N VAL A 268 -11.00 -15.06 -7.21
CA VAL A 268 -9.97 -15.15 -8.25
C VAL A 268 -9.43 -13.76 -8.62
N LEU A 269 -9.70 -12.72 -7.83
CA LEU A 269 -9.15 -11.39 -8.05
C LEU A 269 -7.63 -11.40 -7.87
N LYS A 270 -6.92 -11.00 -8.93
CA LYS A 270 -5.48 -10.79 -8.89
C LYS A 270 -5.17 -9.53 -8.07
N ARG A 271 -4.15 -9.64 -7.21
CA ARG A 271 -3.69 -8.55 -6.33
C ARG A 271 -2.19 -8.35 -6.53
N GLU A 272 -1.83 -8.03 -7.78
CA GLU A 272 -0.44 -7.82 -8.21
C GLU A 272 0.01 -6.36 -8.08
N GLY A 273 -0.94 -5.45 -7.82
CA GLY A 273 -0.70 -4.03 -7.59
C GLY A 273 0.26 -3.76 -6.44
N GLN A 274 0.97 -2.62 -6.53
CA GLN A 274 1.88 -2.16 -5.47
C GLN A 274 1.16 -1.93 -4.13
N TRP A 275 -0.10 -1.52 -4.20
CA TRP A 275 -0.94 -1.20 -3.07
C TRP A 275 -2.14 -2.13 -2.99
N PRO A 276 -2.57 -2.53 -1.78
CA PRO A 276 -3.79 -3.30 -1.60
C PRO A 276 -5.02 -2.50 -2.07
N ILE A 277 -6.07 -3.23 -2.45
CA ILE A 277 -7.34 -2.67 -2.91
C ILE A 277 -8.21 -2.35 -1.69
N GLU A 278 -7.80 -1.35 -0.90
CA GLU A 278 -8.44 -0.99 0.39
C GLU A 278 -8.82 0.50 0.49
N GLY A 279 -8.81 1.20 -0.63
CA GLY A 279 -9.15 2.62 -0.73
C GLY A 279 -7.92 3.50 -0.55
N ASP A 280 -8.04 4.63 0.16
CA ASP A 280 -6.83 5.41 0.44
C ASP A 280 -5.96 4.77 1.49
N VAL A 281 -4.67 4.68 1.16
CA VAL A 281 -3.60 4.28 2.06
C VAL A 281 -3.55 5.26 3.24
N VAL A 282 -4.05 4.83 4.40
CA VAL A 282 -4.24 5.68 5.57
C VAL A 282 -2.89 5.99 6.23
N ARG A 283 -2.61 7.28 6.47
CA ARG A 283 -1.52 7.73 7.35
C ARG A 283 -2.03 8.81 8.32
N GLY A 284 -2.37 8.41 9.55
CA GLY A 284 -2.76 9.33 10.62
C GLY A 284 -3.82 8.74 11.57
N VAL A 285 -3.93 9.31 12.78
CA VAL A 285 -4.87 8.85 13.84
C VAL A 285 -6.30 9.37 13.60
N ASP A 286 -6.49 10.39 12.76
CA ASP A 286 -7.76 11.14 12.60
C ASP A 286 -8.34 11.16 11.17
N VAL A 287 -8.04 10.16 10.32
CA VAL A 287 -8.57 10.12 8.95
C VAL A 287 -9.66 9.06 8.84
N THR A 288 -10.89 9.45 8.46
CA THR A 288 -12.02 8.52 8.25
C THR A 288 -11.68 7.51 7.18
N ALA A 289 -11.82 6.19 7.43
CA ALA A 289 -11.49 5.15 6.47
C ALA A 289 -12.37 5.21 5.21
N SER A 290 -11.88 4.69 4.07
CA SER A 290 -12.68 4.56 2.86
C SER A 290 -13.81 3.56 3.09
N PHE A 291 -14.97 3.79 2.47
CA PHE A 291 -16.11 2.89 2.53
C PHE A 291 -16.56 2.57 1.11
N PHE A 292 -16.17 1.40 0.61
CA PHE A 292 -16.54 0.96 -0.72
C PHE A 292 -18.02 0.59 -0.77
N GLN A 293 -18.70 1.22 -1.72
CA GLN A 293 -20.15 1.23 -1.81
C GLN A 293 -20.67 0.52 -3.07
N ASP A 294 -19.98 0.69 -4.19
CA ASP A 294 -20.39 0.09 -5.46
C ASP A 294 -19.18 -0.14 -6.38
N ILE A 295 -19.34 -1.00 -7.39
CA ILE A 295 -18.34 -1.36 -8.36
C ILE A 295 -18.96 -1.53 -9.75
N THR A 296 -18.22 -1.10 -10.77
CA THR A 296 -18.55 -1.41 -12.17
C THR A 296 -17.29 -1.85 -12.89
N VAL A 297 -17.43 -2.70 -13.91
CA VAL A 297 -16.33 -3.27 -14.69
C VAL A 297 -16.61 -3.06 -16.17
N ASN A 298 -15.58 -2.69 -16.94
CA ASN A 298 -15.67 -2.56 -18.38
C ASN A 298 -15.25 -3.88 -19.09
N ARG A 299 -15.35 -3.90 -20.42
CA ARG A 299 -15.05 -5.09 -21.24
C ARG A 299 -13.60 -5.55 -21.18
N ASP A 300 -12.68 -4.64 -20.87
CA ASP A 300 -11.25 -4.92 -20.72
C ASP A 300 -10.88 -5.31 -19.28
N GLY A 301 -11.85 -5.58 -18.42
CA GLY A 301 -11.62 -5.95 -17.02
C GLY A 301 -11.09 -4.82 -16.13
N ILE A 302 -11.09 -3.57 -16.63
CA ILE A 302 -10.86 -2.39 -15.80
C ILE A 302 -12.09 -2.18 -14.94
N TYR A 303 -11.89 -2.14 -13.63
CA TYR A 303 -12.98 -1.95 -12.68
C TYR A 303 -12.82 -0.66 -11.88
N HIS A 304 -13.96 -0.02 -11.61
CA HIS A 304 -14.08 1.24 -10.88
C HIS A 304 -14.84 0.98 -9.58
N VAL A 305 -14.23 1.33 -8.46
CA VAL A 305 -14.77 1.14 -7.11
C VAL A 305 -15.12 2.50 -6.53
N LEU A 306 -16.39 2.67 -6.16
CA LEU A 306 -16.92 3.90 -5.61
C LEU A 306 -16.79 3.92 -4.08
N ASP A 307 -16.10 4.93 -3.55
CA ASP A 307 -15.98 5.22 -2.12
C ASP A 307 -16.99 6.29 -1.73
N SER A 308 -17.95 5.90 -0.90
CA SER A 308 -19.02 6.77 -0.43
C SER A 308 -18.58 7.72 0.68
N GLU A 309 -17.57 7.39 1.49
CA GLU A 309 -17.13 8.18 2.65
C GLU A 309 -16.27 9.36 2.21
N ARG A 310 -15.38 9.15 1.23
CA ARG A 310 -14.50 10.22 0.70
C ARG A 310 -14.94 10.77 -0.66
N GLY A 311 -15.96 10.18 -1.28
CA GLY A 311 -16.46 10.60 -2.59
C GLY A 311 -15.41 10.39 -3.68
N ARG A 312 -14.76 9.23 -3.69
CA ARG A 312 -13.66 8.90 -4.62
C ARG A 312 -14.04 7.71 -5.49
N VAL A 313 -13.45 7.64 -6.67
CA VAL A 313 -13.55 6.51 -7.58
C VAL A 313 -12.16 5.96 -7.80
N PHE A 314 -11.90 4.76 -7.28
CA PHE A 314 -10.65 4.04 -7.45
C PHE A 314 -10.75 3.16 -8.69
N THR A 315 -9.83 3.31 -9.64
CA THR A 315 -9.85 2.54 -10.89
C THR A 315 -8.64 1.62 -10.96
N TYR A 316 -8.87 0.35 -11.28
CA TYR A 316 -7.85 -0.68 -11.34
C TYR A 316 -7.94 -1.49 -12.65
N ASP A 317 -6.83 -2.08 -13.08
CA ASP A 317 -6.80 -3.06 -14.17
C ASP A 317 -7.19 -4.48 -13.70
N ASP A 318 -7.22 -5.46 -14.60
CA ASP A 318 -7.58 -6.86 -14.31
C ASP A 318 -6.63 -7.58 -13.32
N ARG A 319 -5.48 -6.96 -13.01
CA ARG A 319 -4.43 -7.46 -12.12
C ARG A 319 -4.43 -6.80 -10.75
N GLY A 320 -5.31 -5.81 -10.55
CA GLY A 320 -5.39 -5.04 -9.32
C GLY A 320 -4.34 -3.93 -9.23
N ASN A 321 -3.75 -3.49 -10.35
CA ASN A 321 -2.90 -2.31 -10.37
C ASN A 321 -3.77 -1.05 -10.38
N LEU A 322 -3.49 -0.11 -9.48
CA LEU A 322 -4.17 1.18 -9.46
C LEU A 322 -3.81 1.99 -10.71
N LEU A 323 -4.82 2.32 -11.51
CA LEU A 323 -4.67 3.17 -12.69
C LEU A 323 -4.76 4.65 -12.29
N TYR A 324 -5.79 5.03 -11.54
CA TYR A 324 -5.96 6.41 -11.06
C TYR A 324 -7.10 6.47 -10.04
N VAL A 325 -7.08 7.52 -9.22
CA VAL A 325 -8.17 7.90 -8.32
C VAL A 325 -8.65 9.30 -8.68
N PHE A 326 -9.96 9.51 -8.65
CA PHE A 326 -10.55 10.83 -8.88
C PHE A 326 -11.85 11.02 -8.09
N GLY A 327 -12.37 12.26 -8.09
CA GLY A 327 -13.56 12.64 -7.32
C GLY A 327 -13.21 13.25 -5.97
N SER A 328 -14.19 13.91 -5.37
CA SER A 328 -14.11 14.43 -4.00
C SER A 328 -15.49 14.54 -3.37
N LYS A 329 -15.56 14.54 -2.03
CA LYS A 329 -16.73 15.07 -1.33
C LYS A 329 -16.92 16.55 -1.64
N GLY A 330 -18.16 16.98 -1.84
CA GLY A 330 -18.46 18.38 -2.02
C GLY A 330 -19.83 18.63 -2.62
N VAL A 331 -20.05 19.91 -2.94
CA VAL A 331 -21.28 20.37 -3.59
C VAL A 331 -21.09 20.86 -5.03
N TYR A 332 -19.84 20.95 -5.49
CA TYR A 332 -19.49 21.42 -6.83
C TYR A 332 -19.72 20.34 -7.88
N GLU A 333 -19.72 20.74 -9.14
CA GLU A 333 -19.76 19.81 -10.27
C GLU A 333 -18.61 18.81 -10.18
N GLY A 334 -18.86 17.53 -10.46
CA GLY A 334 -17.86 16.47 -10.33
C GLY A 334 -17.55 16.01 -8.89
N SER A 335 -18.16 16.62 -7.87
CA SER A 335 -18.06 16.20 -6.47
C SER A 335 -19.35 15.56 -5.94
N PHE A 336 -19.23 14.74 -4.90
CA PHE A 336 -20.34 13.94 -4.38
C PHE A 336 -20.68 14.29 -2.93
N SER A 337 -21.96 14.23 -2.58
CA SER A 337 -22.43 14.33 -1.20
C SER A 337 -22.60 12.95 -0.57
N ARG A 338 -23.31 12.03 -1.23
CA ARG A 338 -23.41 10.62 -0.81
C ARG A 338 -23.59 9.73 -2.05
N PRO A 339 -22.50 9.41 -2.75
CA PRO A 339 -22.59 8.63 -3.97
C PRO A 339 -22.91 7.18 -3.59
N ARG A 340 -23.87 6.59 -4.30
CA ARG A 340 -24.50 5.31 -3.92
C ARG A 340 -24.37 4.22 -4.98
N ALA A 341 -24.43 4.59 -6.26
CA ALA A 341 -24.24 3.65 -7.36
C ALA A 341 -23.34 4.23 -8.46
N ILE A 342 -22.63 3.35 -9.16
CA ILE A 342 -21.79 3.65 -10.33
C ILE A 342 -22.06 2.65 -11.45
N ALA A 343 -22.23 3.15 -12.67
CA ALA A 343 -22.38 2.32 -13.87
C ALA A 343 -21.44 2.79 -14.98
N ASN A 344 -20.89 1.83 -15.74
CA ASN A 344 -20.07 2.08 -16.93
C ASN A 344 -20.88 1.78 -18.20
N TYR A 345 -20.81 2.68 -19.19
CA TYR A 345 -21.30 2.41 -20.53
C TYR A 345 -20.52 3.20 -21.58
N ASN A 346 -19.88 2.49 -22.53
CA ASN A 346 -18.99 3.07 -23.56
C ASN A 346 -17.92 4.00 -22.95
N ASP A 347 -17.22 3.50 -21.93
CA ASP A 347 -16.18 4.20 -21.15
C ASP A 347 -16.64 5.45 -20.39
N ARG A 348 -17.91 5.84 -20.49
CA ARG A 348 -18.52 6.86 -19.64
C ARG A 348 -18.94 6.26 -18.31
N LEU A 349 -18.79 7.05 -17.24
CA LEU A 349 -19.19 6.65 -15.90
C LEU A 349 -20.41 7.46 -15.47
N PHE A 350 -21.39 6.79 -14.89
CA PHE A 350 -22.61 7.38 -14.37
C PHE A 350 -22.64 7.14 -12.88
N ILE A 351 -22.63 8.21 -12.08
CA ILE A 351 -22.59 8.12 -10.63
C ILE A 351 -23.87 8.71 -10.07
N LEU A 352 -24.64 7.89 -9.35
CA LEU A 352 -25.87 8.27 -8.67
C LEU A 352 -25.56 8.76 -7.27
N ASP A 353 -25.97 9.98 -6.95
CA ASP A 353 -25.86 10.56 -5.61
C ASP A 353 -27.20 10.50 -4.90
N GLU A 354 -27.26 9.71 -3.81
CA GLU A 354 -28.46 9.48 -3.00
C GLU A 354 -28.97 10.78 -2.39
N GLN A 355 -28.06 11.58 -1.82
CA GLN A 355 -28.42 12.76 -1.05
C GLN A 355 -28.85 13.92 -1.97
N ARG A 356 -28.20 14.04 -3.14
CA ARG A 356 -28.55 15.07 -4.13
C ARG A 356 -29.72 14.68 -5.02
N GLY A 357 -30.03 13.39 -5.13
CA GLY A 357 -31.09 12.90 -6.01
C GLY A 357 -30.79 13.17 -7.49
N GLN A 358 -29.54 12.95 -7.91
CA GLN A 358 -29.10 13.20 -9.29
C GLN A 358 -28.04 12.20 -9.73
N ILE A 359 -27.91 12.03 -11.04
CA ILE A 359 -26.87 11.23 -11.70
C ILE A 359 -25.89 12.19 -12.36
N THR A 360 -24.61 12.07 -12.06
CA THR A 360 -23.54 12.80 -12.76
C THR A 360 -22.91 11.89 -13.81
N VAL A 361 -22.87 12.36 -15.05
CA VAL A 361 -22.25 11.66 -16.19
C VAL A 361 -20.82 12.17 -16.35
N PHE A 362 -19.88 11.25 -16.44
CA PHE A 362 -18.46 11.51 -16.63
C PHE A 362 -17.97 10.94 -17.94
N GLU A 363 -17.22 11.76 -18.68
CA GLU A 363 -16.56 11.36 -19.90
C GLU A 363 -15.06 11.19 -19.69
N PRO A 364 -14.44 10.17 -20.28
CA PRO A 364 -13.00 9.95 -20.14
C PRO A 364 -12.25 11.03 -20.93
N THR A 365 -11.24 11.62 -20.29
CA THR A 365 -10.32 12.52 -20.98
C THR A 365 -9.37 11.72 -21.87
N THR A 366 -8.62 12.40 -22.74
CA THR A 366 -7.54 11.77 -23.52
C THR A 366 -6.56 10.99 -22.64
N TYR A 367 -6.33 11.45 -21.40
CA TYR A 367 -5.45 10.76 -20.46
C TYR A 367 -6.00 9.37 -20.09
N ALA A 368 -7.27 9.27 -19.69
CA ALA A 368 -7.89 7.98 -19.37
C ALA A 368 -8.01 7.07 -20.60
N GLN A 369 -8.40 7.63 -21.75
CA GLN A 369 -8.50 6.87 -23.01
C GLN A 369 -7.18 6.22 -23.41
N LEU A 370 -6.05 6.94 -23.28
CA LEU A 370 -4.73 6.38 -23.57
C LEU A 370 -4.35 5.26 -22.59
N ILE A 371 -4.72 5.36 -21.31
CA ILE A 371 -4.50 4.30 -20.33
C ILE A 371 -5.33 3.06 -20.67
N HIS A 372 -6.60 3.25 -21.03
CA HIS A 372 -7.49 2.16 -21.45
C HIS A 372 -6.99 1.48 -22.72
N GLU A 373 -6.60 2.25 -23.74
CA GLU A 373 -6.00 1.77 -24.98
C GLU A 373 -4.72 0.96 -24.70
N ALA A 374 -3.86 1.47 -23.82
CA ALA A 374 -2.63 0.78 -23.44
C ALA A 374 -2.91 -0.57 -22.77
N ASN A 375 -3.90 -0.63 -21.87
CA ASN A 375 -4.31 -1.86 -21.19
C ASN A 375 -4.97 -2.86 -22.16
N HIS A 376 -5.89 -2.38 -22.99
CA HIS A 376 -6.55 -3.17 -24.02
C HIS A 376 -5.53 -3.85 -24.96
N HIS A 377 -4.59 -3.07 -25.51
CA HIS A 377 -3.53 -3.62 -26.36
C HIS A 377 -2.64 -4.62 -25.63
N TYR A 378 -2.35 -4.36 -24.34
CA TYR A 378 -1.56 -5.27 -23.53
C TYR A 378 -2.27 -6.62 -23.34
N MET A 379 -3.58 -6.62 -23.07
CA MET A 379 -4.40 -7.83 -22.93
C MET A 379 -4.51 -8.62 -24.23
N MET A 380 -4.58 -7.92 -25.37
CA MET A 380 -4.59 -8.54 -26.70
C MET A 380 -3.20 -9.07 -27.12
N GLY A 381 -2.15 -8.83 -26.34
CA GLY A 381 -0.77 -9.22 -26.67
C GLY A 381 -0.07 -8.27 -27.66
N ASN A 382 -0.69 -7.14 -27.99
CA ASN A 382 -0.18 -6.11 -28.90
C ASN A 382 0.73 -5.13 -28.13
N PHE A 383 1.92 -5.62 -27.75
CA PHE A 383 2.80 -4.88 -26.84
C PHE A 383 3.40 -3.62 -27.47
N ALA A 384 3.60 -3.56 -28.79
CA ALA A 384 4.19 -2.38 -29.43
C ALA A 384 3.25 -1.17 -29.35
N GLU A 385 1.97 -1.40 -29.64
CA GLU A 385 0.89 -0.43 -29.58
C GLU A 385 0.62 -0.01 -28.13
N SER A 386 0.59 -0.97 -27.20
CA SER A 386 0.49 -0.68 -25.76
C SER A 386 1.62 0.25 -25.29
N ASN A 387 2.86 -0.01 -25.69
CA ASN A 387 4.00 0.85 -25.34
C ASN A 387 3.92 2.24 -26.00
N ALA A 388 3.41 2.34 -27.22
CA ALA A 388 3.18 3.62 -27.87
C ALA A 388 2.13 4.47 -27.10
N ALA A 389 1.07 3.84 -26.60
CA ALA A 389 0.10 4.49 -25.74
C ALA A 389 0.74 4.90 -24.39
N TRP A 390 1.52 4.02 -23.74
CA TRP A 390 2.24 4.35 -22.52
C TRP A 390 3.21 5.52 -22.66
N MET A 391 3.91 5.63 -23.79
CA MET A 391 4.78 6.79 -24.06
C MET A 391 3.98 8.10 -24.12
N LYS A 392 2.77 8.10 -24.69
CA LYS A 392 1.89 9.27 -24.69
C LYS A 392 1.39 9.60 -23.28
N VAL A 393 1.04 8.58 -22.49
CA VAL A 393 0.68 8.77 -21.07
C VAL A 393 1.83 9.43 -20.30
N LEU A 394 3.07 8.99 -20.49
CA LEU A 394 4.24 9.57 -19.82
C LEU A 394 4.54 11.02 -20.23
N GLN A 395 4.11 11.47 -21.41
CA GLN A 395 4.17 12.87 -21.81
C GLN A 395 3.19 13.75 -21.01
N MET A 396 2.09 13.16 -20.52
CA MET A 396 1.08 13.84 -19.69
C MET A 396 1.34 13.67 -18.19
N ASN A 397 1.85 12.50 -17.79
CA ASN A 397 2.13 12.12 -16.42
C ASN A 397 3.43 11.30 -16.34
N ASN A 398 4.53 11.96 -16.02
CA ASN A 398 5.84 11.33 -15.87
C ASN A 398 6.02 10.54 -14.56
N HIS A 399 5.02 10.49 -13.68
CA HIS A 399 5.05 9.73 -12.43
C HIS A 399 4.27 8.41 -12.51
N PHE A 400 3.84 7.97 -13.70
CA PHE A 400 2.97 6.81 -13.88
C PHE A 400 3.75 5.47 -13.87
N PRO A 401 3.75 4.68 -12.78
CA PRO A 401 4.66 3.53 -12.64
C PRO A 401 4.36 2.42 -13.66
N LEU A 402 3.08 2.18 -13.96
CA LEU A 402 2.67 1.12 -14.90
C LEU A 402 3.16 1.34 -16.32
N ALA A 403 3.26 2.60 -16.76
CA ALA A 403 3.82 2.92 -18.06
C ALA A 403 5.32 2.58 -18.12
N TYR A 404 6.06 2.88 -17.05
CA TYR A 404 7.46 2.47 -16.95
C TYR A 404 7.62 0.96 -16.88
N ASP A 405 6.74 0.23 -16.21
CA ASP A 405 6.74 -1.23 -16.22
C ASP A 405 6.54 -1.80 -17.63
N GLY A 406 5.54 -1.30 -18.37
CA GLY A 406 5.31 -1.69 -19.76
C GLY A 406 6.54 -1.47 -20.64
N LEU A 407 7.14 -0.28 -20.57
CA LEU A 407 8.35 0.07 -21.31
C LEU A 407 9.56 -0.77 -20.88
N GLY A 408 9.72 -1.04 -19.59
CA GLY A 408 10.75 -1.91 -19.05
C GLY A 408 10.64 -3.33 -19.61
N MET A 409 9.44 -3.90 -19.69
CA MET A 409 9.21 -5.21 -20.32
C MET A 409 9.57 -5.20 -21.80
N ALA A 410 9.24 -4.11 -22.50
CA ALA A 410 9.58 -3.94 -23.91
C ALA A 410 11.09 -3.99 -24.12
N GLN A 411 11.84 -3.23 -23.33
CA GLN A 411 13.31 -3.19 -23.40
C GLN A 411 13.93 -4.53 -22.98
N LEU A 412 13.38 -5.19 -21.97
CA LEU A 412 13.81 -6.51 -21.53
C LEU A 412 13.70 -7.54 -22.65
N ARG A 413 12.60 -7.52 -23.42
CA ARG A 413 12.40 -8.41 -24.58
C ARG A 413 13.32 -8.08 -25.75
N GLN A 414 13.66 -6.81 -25.93
CA GLN A 414 14.65 -6.35 -26.90
C GLN A 414 16.10 -6.61 -26.46
N LYS A 415 16.32 -7.20 -25.27
CA LYS A 415 17.63 -7.43 -24.65
C LYS A 415 18.40 -6.14 -24.30
N ASN A 416 17.73 -5.00 -24.26
CA ASN A 416 18.28 -3.74 -23.79
C ASN A 416 18.23 -3.68 -22.26
N TYR A 417 19.01 -4.54 -21.60
CA TYR A 417 18.86 -4.78 -20.16
C TYR A 417 19.14 -3.54 -19.29
N ALA A 418 20.11 -2.70 -19.67
CA ALA A 418 20.42 -1.46 -18.94
C ALA A 418 19.22 -0.49 -18.91
N GLN A 419 18.61 -0.25 -20.08
CA GLN A 419 17.44 0.61 -20.18
C GLN A 419 16.21 -0.01 -19.51
N ALA A 420 16.05 -1.33 -19.60
CA ALA A 420 15.00 -2.04 -18.88
C ALA A 420 15.13 -1.82 -17.35
N MET A 421 16.34 -1.91 -16.80
CA MET A 421 16.61 -1.64 -15.39
C MET A 421 16.26 -0.20 -14.99
N GLU A 422 16.56 0.79 -15.83
CA GLU A 422 16.18 2.19 -15.56
C GLU A 422 14.66 2.34 -15.44
N TYR A 423 13.91 1.79 -16.40
CA TYR A 423 12.45 1.84 -16.35
C TYR A 423 11.87 1.09 -15.15
N PHE A 424 12.34 -0.13 -14.85
CA PHE A 424 11.87 -0.85 -13.66
C PHE A 424 12.23 -0.14 -12.36
N ARG A 425 13.33 0.61 -12.32
CA ARG A 425 13.68 1.43 -11.16
C ARG A 425 12.71 2.60 -11.00
N LEU A 426 12.35 3.28 -12.09
CA LEU A 426 11.35 4.36 -12.08
C LEU A 426 9.96 3.86 -11.69
N ALA A 427 9.60 2.64 -12.11
CA ALA A 427 8.37 1.97 -11.71
C ALA A 427 8.40 1.44 -10.27
N ASN A 428 9.55 1.44 -9.59
CA ASN A 428 9.80 0.70 -8.34
C ASN A 428 9.51 -0.82 -8.44
N ASN A 429 9.63 -1.41 -9.63
CA ASN A 429 9.43 -2.83 -9.86
C ASN A 429 10.71 -3.63 -9.64
N ARG A 430 10.93 -4.03 -8.39
CA ARG A 430 12.16 -4.72 -7.97
C ARG A 430 12.31 -6.13 -8.56
N ASP A 431 11.21 -6.86 -8.77
CA ASP A 431 11.27 -8.22 -9.31
C ASP A 431 11.81 -8.22 -10.74
N TYR A 432 11.24 -7.40 -11.60
CA TYR A 432 11.70 -7.29 -12.98
C TYR A 432 13.02 -6.53 -13.12
N TYR A 433 13.31 -5.57 -12.24
CA TYR A 433 14.66 -5.02 -12.12
C TYR A 433 15.69 -6.12 -11.84
N SER A 434 15.41 -7.02 -10.89
CA SER A 434 16.31 -8.12 -10.55
C SER A 434 16.52 -9.06 -11.73
N LYS A 435 15.47 -9.39 -12.47
CA LYS A 435 15.56 -10.21 -13.70
C LYS A 435 16.41 -9.52 -14.77
N ALA A 436 16.15 -8.25 -15.05
CA ALA A 436 16.93 -7.46 -16.00
C ALA A 436 18.40 -7.35 -15.58
N PHE A 437 18.66 -7.12 -14.29
CA PHE A 437 20.00 -7.03 -13.72
C PHE A 437 20.77 -8.34 -13.81
N ALA A 438 20.11 -9.49 -13.59
CA ALA A 438 20.74 -10.80 -13.78
C ALA A 438 21.22 -11.00 -15.22
N HIS A 439 20.38 -10.65 -16.20
CA HIS A 439 20.74 -10.71 -17.61
C HIS A 439 21.84 -9.72 -17.98
N TYR A 440 21.75 -8.48 -17.50
CA TYR A 440 22.76 -7.45 -17.70
C TYR A 440 24.14 -7.90 -17.16
N ARG A 441 24.19 -8.40 -15.91
CA ARG A 441 25.42 -8.95 -15.31
C ARG A 441 26.00 -10.06 -16.17
N LYS A 442 25.17 -11.00 -16.63
CA LYS A 442 25.60 -12.09 -17.48
C LYS A 442 26.21 -11.57 -18.79
N GLN A 443 25.55 -10.61 -19.44
CA GLN A 443 26.06 -9.97 -20.67
C GLN A 443 27.42 -9.29 -20.41
N VAL A 444 27.55 -8.51 -19.34
CA VAL A 444 28.81 -7.83 -18.99
C VAL A 444 29.94 -8.83 -18.76
N ILE A 445 29.67 -9.95 -18.07
CA ILE A 445 30.65 -11.01 -17.83
C ILE A 445 31.07 -11.67 -19.15
N GLU A 446 30.12 -11.96 -20.03
CA GLU A 446 30.39 -12.57 -21.34
C GLU A 446 31.25 -11.64 -22.22
N GLU A 447 30.95 -10.35 -22.26
CA GLU A 447 31.71 -9.35 -23.02
C GLU A 447 33.11 -9.09 -22.44
N ASN A 448 33.30 -9.21 -21.12
CA ASN A 448 34.55 -8.90 -20.42
C ASN A 448 35.31 -10.14 -19.90
N PHE A 449 34.90 -11.34 -20.33
CA PHE A 449 35.35 -12.61 -19.76
C PHE A 449 36.87 -12.72 -19.65
N LEU A 450 37.61 -12.37 -20.71
CA LEU A 450 39.07 -12.47 -20.76
C LEU A 450 39.74 -11.58 -19.70
N TRP A 451 39.28 -10.34 -19.55
CA TRP A 451 39.84 -9.39 -18.58
C TRP A 451 39.55 -9.79 -17.14
N ILE A 452 38.32 -10.25 -16.88
CA ILE A 452 37.93 -10.77 -15.56
C ILE A 452 38.78 -12.00 -15.20
N PHE A 453 38.92 -12.95 -16.13
CA PHE A 453 39.73 -14.14 -15.93
C PHE A 453 41.20 -13.81 -15.65
N LEU A 454 41.82 -12.93 -16.46
CA LEU A 454 43.18 -12.46 -16.23
C LEU A 454 43.35 -11.80 -14.86
N GLY A 455 42.39 -10.96 -14.46
CA GLY A 455 42.37 -10.34 -13.14
C GLY A 455 42.36 -11.36 -12.00
N VAL A 456 41.52 -12.40 -12.09
CA VAL A 456 41.45 -13.47 -11.08
C VAL A 456 42.77 -14.26 -11.02
N VAL A 457 43.36 -14.59 -12.16
CA VAL A 457 44.66 -15.30 -12.22
C VAL A 457 45.78 -14.46 -11.61
N LEU A 458 45.86 -13.17 -11.95
CA LEU A 458 46.84 -12.24 -11.39
C LEU A 458 46.67 -12.05 -9.88
N PHE A 459 45.42 -11.97 -9.41
CA PHE A 459 45.12 -11.89 -7.99
C PHE A 459 45.54 -13.16 -7.24
N GLY A 460 45.25 -14.34 -7.80
CA GLY A 460 45.72 -15.62 -7.27
C GLY A 460 47.25 -15.70 -7.22
N ALA A 461 47.93 -15.28 -8.29
CA ALA A 461 49.39 -15.20 -8.32
C ALA A 461 49.94 -14.24 -7.27
N ALA A 462 49.30 -13.08 -7.06
CA ALA A 462 49.67 -12.11 -6.04
C ALA A 462 49.54 -12.69 -4.62
N ILE A 463 48.47 -13.45 -4.33
CA ILE A 463 48.31 -14.14 -3.02
C ILE A 463 49.42 -15.17 -2.82
N VAL A 464 49.74 -15.98 -3.83
CA VAL A 464 50.80 -16.98 -3.73
C VAL A 464 52.17 -16.31 -3.51
N LEU A 465 52.45 -15.22 -4.21
CA LEU A 465 53.67 -14.43 -4.04
C LEU A 465 53.72 -13.75 -2.67
N TRP A 466 52.59 -13.21 -2.19
CA TRP A 466 52.46 -12.60 -0.88
C TRP A 466 52.73 -13.59 0.24
N ASN A 467 52.15 -14.79 0.17
CA ASN A 467 52.37 -15.85 1.16
C ASN A 467 53.84 -16.32 1.16
N ARG A 468 54.46 -16.44 -0.03
CA ARG A 468 55.90 -16.76 -0.14
C ARG A 468 56.83 -15.67 0.41
N TRP A 469 56.41 -14.40 0.39
CA TRP A 469 57.16 -13.30 0.99
C TRP A 469 56.88 -13.13 2.48
N GLY A 470 55.66 -13.44 2.93
CA GLY A 470 55.23 -13.40 4.32
C GLY A 470 56.00 -14.38 5.21
N ASP A 471 56.31 -15.57 4.70
CA ASP A 471 57.10 -16.58 5.43
C ASP A 471 58.53 -16.12 5.74
N LYS A 472 59.11 -15.22 4.93
CA LYS A 472 60.44 -14.63 5.22
C LYS A 472 60.41 -13.55 6.30
N LYS A 473 59.27 -12.94 6.61
CA LYS A 473 59.11 -11.94 7.69
C LYS A 473 58.47 -12.50 8.97
N ALA A 474 57.84 -13.68 8.91
CA ALA A 474 57.25 -14.34 10.07
C ALA A 474 58.30 -14.85 11.08
N ALA A 475 59.55 -15.06 10.64
CA ALA A 475 60.66 -15.51 11.47
C ALA A 475 61.18 -14.47 12.49
N GLU A 476 60.69 -13.22 12.48
CA GLU A 476 61.13 -12.14 13.37
C GLU A 476 60.01 -11.49 14.19
N ARG A 477 58.92 -12.21 14.52
CA ARG A 477 57.96 -11.70 15.51
C ARG A 477 58.50 -11.88 16.93
N LYS A 478 59.33 -10.93 17.38
CA LYS A 478 59.62 -10.73 18.80
C LYS A 478 58.31 -10.58 19.58
N ILE A 479 58.25 -11.22 20.75
CA ILE A 479 57.17 -11.11 21.72
C ILE A 479 56.96 -9.62 22.02
N TYR A 480 55.77 -9.12 21.68
CA TYR A 480 55.40 -7.72 21.71
C TYR A 480 54.81 -7.38 23.09
N ASP A 481 55.45 -6.47 23.81
CA ASP A 481 55.00 -6.01 25.12
C ASP A 481 54.05 -4.80 24.96
N ALA A 482 52.77 -4.99 25.25
CA ALA A 482 51.72 -3.99 25.08
C ALA A 482 51.83 -2.81 26.08
N SER A 483 52.66 -2.94 27.12
CA SER A 483 52.83 -1.95 28.19
C SER A 483 53.68 -0.71 27.80
N GLN A 484 54.39 -0.75 26.67
CA GLN A 484 55.33 0.31 26.26
C GLN A 484 54.81 1.23 25.13
N VAL A 485 53.53 1.15 24.79
CA VAL A 485 52.97 1.80 23.60
C VAL A 485 52.19 3.08 23.97
N TYR A 486 52.72 4.24 23.59
CA TYR A 486 52.10 5.56 23.84
C TYR A 486 51.54 6.22 22.57
N GLY A 487 50.62 7.18 22.75
CA GLY A 487 50.04 7.98 21.67
C GLY A 487 49.15 7.20 20.69
N TRP A 488 49.16 7.59 19.41
CA TRP A 488 48.35 6.98 18.34
C TRP A 488 48.52 5.45 18.23
N ARG A 489 49.71 4.92 18.52
CA ARG A 489 49.98 3.47 18.49
C ARG A 489 49.13 2.69 19.49
N ARG A 490 48.78 3.29 20.64
CA ARG A 490 47.90 2.67 21.64
C ARG A 490 46.46 2.55 21.13
N VAL A 491 45.99 3.55 20.38
CA VAL A 491 44.67 3.53 19.73
C VAL A 491 44.63 2.44 18.66
N VAL A 492 45.62 2.38 17.77
CA VAL A 492 45.71 1.32 16.75
C VAL A 492 45.78 -0.08 17.37
N HIS A 493 46.51 -0.23 18.48
CA HIS A 493 46.57 -1.49 19.21
C HIS A 493 45.20 -1.89 19.76
N GLY A 494 44.48 -0.96 20.40
CA GLY A 494 43.12 -1.19 20.91
C GLY A 494 42.14 -1.57 19.79
N LEU A 495 42.17 -0.88 18.65
CA LEU A 495 41.34 -1.22 17.49
C LEU A 495 41.65 -2.60 16.92
N ARG A 496 42.93 -2.98 16.84
CA ARG A 496 43.33 -4.35 16.43
C ARG A 496 42.90 -5.39 17.46
N TYR A 497 42.93 -5.03 18.75
CA TYR A 497 42.52 -5.92 19.82
C TYR A 497 41.03 -6.29 19.75
N ALA A 498 40.19 -5.43 19.17
CA ALA A 498 38.80 -5.77 18.89
C ALA A 498 38.65 -7.03 18.01
N LEU A 499 39.57 -7.26 17.07
CA LEU A 499 39.59 -8.49 16.25
C LEU A 499 39.99 -9.73 17.06
N HIS A 500 40.70 -9.58 18.18
CA HIS A 500 40.98 -10.68 19.09
C HIS A 500 39.73 -11.04 19.90
N VAL A 501 39.04 -10.03 20.44
CA VAL A 501 37.85 -10.18 21.29
C VAL A 501 36.73 -10.93 20.55
N ILE A 502 36.51 -10.67 19.25
CA ILE A 502 35.43 -11.32 18.50
C ILE A 502 35.60 -12.84 18.35
N PHE A 503 36.84 -13.37 18.38
CA PHE A 503 37.14 -14.80 18.24
C PHE A 503 37.50 -15.48 19.56
N ARG A 504 37.95 -14.72 20.56
CA ARG A 504 38.21 -15.18 21.94
C ARG A 504 37.50 -14.27 22.94
N PRO A 505 36.17 -14.39 23.05
CA PRO A 505 35.36 -13.40 23.78
C PRO A 505 35.60 -13.41 25.28
N PHE A 506 35.62 -14.57 25.92
CA PHE A 506 35.77 -14.65 27.37
C PHE A 506 37.15 -14.17 27.84
N ASP A 507 38.22 -14.66 27.22
CA ASP A 507 39.60 -14.20 27.48
C ASP A 507 39.77 -12.73 27.08
N GLY A 508 39.26 -12.35 25.92
CA GLY A 508 39.36 -10.99 25.39
C GLY A 508 38.70 -9.94 26.28
N PHE A 509 37.50 -10.21 26.80
CA PHE A 509 36.82 -9.31 27.75
C PHE A 509 37.48 -9.33 29.13
N TRP A 510 38.10 -10.45 29.53
CA TRP A 510 38.86 -10.52 30.77
C TRP A 510 40.11 -9.63 30.69
N ASP A 511 40.86 -9.72 29.59
CA ASP A 511 42.03 -8.89 29.30
C ASP A 511 41.67 -7.39 29.15
N LEU A 512 40.49 -7.09 28.60
CA LEU A 512 39.99 -5.71 28.54
C LEU A 512 39.81 -5.12 29.94
N LYS A 513 39.26 -5.90 30.87
CA LYS A 513 38.98 -5.44 32.25
C LYS A 513 40.22 -5.44 33.14
N TYR A 514 41.00 -6.52 33.12
CA TYR A 514 42.07 -6.76 34.09
C TYR A 514 43.46 -6.39 33.57
N GLU A 515 43.75 -6.66 32.30
CA GLU A 515 45.06 -6.38 31.70
C GLU A 515 45.11 -5.00 31.01
N GLN A 516 44.01 -4.25 31.00
CA GLN A 516 43.88 -2.93 30.35
C GLN A 516 44.39 -2.91 28.90
N ARG A 517 44.18 -4.01 28.15
CA ARG A 517 44.57 -4.08 26.73
C ARG A 517 43.72 -3.18 25.82
N GLY A 518 42.59 -2.71 26.34
CA GLY A 518 41.71 -1.72 25.71
C GLY A 518 41.96 -0.29 26.18
N ASN A 519 41.36 0.66 25.48
CA ASN A 519 41.30 2.06 25.92
C ASN A 519 39.97 2.71 25.49
N TYR A 520 39.55 3.72 26.25
CA TYR A 520 38.28 4.43 26.03
C TYR A 520 38.21 5.10 24.65
N ILE A 521 39.31 5.67 24.15
CA ILE A 521 39.34 6.30 22.83
C ILE A 521 39.02 5.28 21.74
N SER A 522 39.59 4.08 21.82
CA SER A 522 39.34 2.99 20.86
C SER A 522 37.91 2.47 21.00
N ALA A 523 37.38 2.35 22.23
CA ALA A 523 35.98 1.99 22.46
C ALA A 523 35.03 3.02 21.81
N THR A 524 35.29 4.31 21.98
CA THR A 524 34.50 5.38 21.36
C THR A 524 34.60 5.36 19.83
N ILE A 525 35.80 5.11 19.27
CA ILE A 525 35.97 4.96 17.81
C ILE A 525 35.18 3.75 17.30
N ILE A 526 35.23 2.60 17.99
CA ILE A 526 34.45 1.41 17.62
C ILE A 526 32.95 1.72 17.67
N LEU A 527 32.47 2.38 18.73
CA LEU A 527 31.08 2.80 18.84
C LEU A 527 30.65 3.70 17.68
N LEU A 528 31.44 4.74 17.37
CA LEU A 528 31.16 5.64 16.25
C LEU A 528 31.17 4.90 14.91
N LEU A 529 32.13 3.99 14.69
CA LEU A 529 32.17 3.15 13.50
C LEU A 529 30.98 2.19 13.42
N ALA A 530 30.49 1.66 14.54
CA ALA A 530 29.30 0.84 14.59
C ALA A 530 28.06 1.65 14.20
N CYS A 531 27.88 2.85 14.77
CA CYS A 531 26.81 3.78 14.38
C CYS A 531 26.90 4.15 12.89
N LEU A 532 28.08 4.51 12.41
CA LEU A 532 28.31 4.82 10.99
C LEU A 532 28.04 3.62 10.09
N SER A 533 28.36 2.39 10.52
CA SER A 533 28.08 1.18 9.74
C SER A 533 26.57 0.95 9.57
N LEU A 534 25.77 1.28 10.58
CA LEU A 534 24.30 1.18 10.51
C LEU A 534 23.73 2.24 9.57
N VAL A 535 24.21 3.49 9.66
CA VAL A 535 23.82 4.56 8.73
C VAL A 535 24.23 4.23 7.29
N PHE A 536 25.47 3.76 7.11
CA PHE A 536 26.00 3.37 5.81
C PHE A 536 25.14 2.28 5.18
N MET A 537 24.78 1.26 5.95
CA MET A 537 23.87 0.20 5.50
C MET A 537 22.49 0.77 5.16
N LYS A 538 21.91 1.65 5.97
CA LYS A 538 20.61 2.28 5.67
C LYS A 538 20.62 3.12 4.37
N GLN A 539 21.72 3.82 4.10
CA GLN A 539 21.84 4.74 2.96
C GLN A 539 22.23 4.03 1.65
N TYR A 540 23.19 3.09 1.71
CA TYR A 540 23.86 2.57 0.51
C TYR A 540 23.52 1.12 0.18
N THR A 541 22.59 0.50 0.91
CA THR A 541 22.05 -0.81 0.51
C THR A 541 21.45 -0.69 -0.89
N GLY A 542 21.72 -1.69 -1.74
CA GLY A 542 21.27 -1.70 -3.13
C GLY A 542 19.75 -1.60 -3.27
N PHE A 543 19.30 -1.03 -4.38
CA PHE A 543 17.88 -0.77 -4.68
C PHE A 543 16.96 -1.98 -4.47
N LEU A 544 17.46 -3.18 -4.75
CA LEU A 544 16.70 -4.44 -4.58
C LEU A 544 16.39 -4.78 -3.12
N PHE A 545 17.22 -4.32 -2.18
CA PHE A 545 17.10 -4.65 -0.74
C PHE A 545 16.78 -3.44 0.13
N ASN A 546 16.93 -2.22 -0.39
CA ASN A 546 16.62 -1.00 0.34
C ASN A 546 15.18 -0.55 0.09
N GLN A 547 14.31 -0.77 1.08
CA GLN A 547 12.90 -0.39 1.03
C GLN A 547 12.61 0.98 1.63
N ARG A 548 13.64 1.69 2.11
CA ARG A 548 13.48 2.96 2.81
C ARG A 548 13.50 4.13 1.83
N ASP A 549 12.80 5.20 2.17
CA ASP A 549 13.02 6.50 1.52
C ASP A 549 14.36 7.08 1.99
N THR A 550 15.38 6.99 1.15
CA THR A 550 16.71 7.56 1.45
C THR A 550 16.73 9.08 1.43
N SER A 551 15.70 9.75 0.88
CA SER A 551 15.63 11.21 0.83
C SER A 551 15.24 11.83 2.18
N GLN A 552 14.53 11.06 3.02
CA GLN A 552 14.07 11.50 4.35
C GLN A 552 14.99 11.09 5.50
N ILE A 553 16.12 10.42 5.21
CA ILE A 553 17.02 9.95 6.27
C ILE A 553 17.81 11.12 6.86
N ASN A 554 17.50 11.45 8.11
CA ASN A 554 18.34 12.34 8.92
C ASN A 554 19.53 11.56 9.50
N VAL A 555 20.68 11.64 8.85
CA VAL A 555 21.92 10.97 9.27
C VAL A 555 22.28 11.29 10.73
N PHE A 556 22.16 12.55 11.15
CA PHE A 556 22.48 12.95 12.53
C PHE A 556 21.47 12.39 13.53
N GLY A 557 20.20 12.38 13.16
CA GLY A 557 19.15 11.74 13.95
C GLY A 557 19.43 10.25 14.15
N GLU A 558 19.82 9.55 13.09
CA GLU A 558 20.11 8.10 13.14
C GLU A 558 21.35 7.75 13.98
N VAL A 559 22.42 8.53 13.85
CA VAL A 559 23.59 8.40 14.73
C VAL A 559 23.20 8.71 16.17
N GLY A 560 22.43 9.77 16.39
CA GLY A 560 21.93 10.18 17.70
C GLY A 560 21.10 9.08 18.37
N THR A 561 20.10 8.53 17.68
CA THR A 561 19.27 7.43 18.19
C THR A 561 20.12 6.21 18.52
N SER A 562 21.07 5.84 17.66
CA SER A 562 21.97 4.70 17.91
C SER A 562 22.85 4.91 19.14
N LEU A 563 23.39 6.11 19.32
CA LEU A 563 24.19 6.48 20.50
C LEU A 563 23.34 6.51 21.77
N VAL A 564 22.13 7.08 21.71
CA VAL A 564 21.20 7.10 22.84
C VAL A 564 20.81 5.69 23.25
N THR A 565 20.51 4.78 22.30
CA THR A 565 20.22 3.38 22.61
C THR A 565 21.41 2.69 23.30
N PHE A 566 22.62 2.92 22.81
CA PHE A 566 23.83 2.37 23.43
C PHE A 566 24.06 2.90 24.85
N LEU A 567 23.98 4.22 25.04
CA LEU A 567 24.16 4.85 26.35
C LEU A 567 23.06 4.45 27.33
N LEU A 568 21.82 4.32 26.85
CA LEU A 568 20.69 3.84 27.65
C LEU A 568 20.93 2.41 28.10
N PHE A 569 21.39 1.52 27.20
CA PHE A 569 21.77 0.17 27.58
C PHE A 569 22.87 0.17 28.65
N ALA A 570 23.94 0.94 28.45
CA ALA A 570 25.05 1.01 29.42
C ALA A 570 24.61 1.57 30.79
N ALA A 571 23.76 2.59 30.80
CA ALA A 571 23.24 3.21 32.02
C ALA A 571 22.30 2.27 32.78
N ILE A 572 21.37 1.61 32.08
CA ILE A 572 20.45 0.65 32.68
C ILE A 572 21.18 -0.59 33.17
N ASN A 573 22.12 -1.10 32.36
CA ASN A 573 22.97 -2.22 32.77
C ASN A 573 23.75 -1.87 34.04
N TRP A 574 24.35 -0.67 34.11
CA TRP A 574 25.01 -0.21 35.33
C TRP A 574 24.04 -0.11 36.53
N ALA A 575 22.89 0.54 36.36
CA ALA A 575 21.91 0.73 37.44
C ALA A 575 21.31 -0.60 37.95
N LEU A 576 21.07 -1.57 37.08
CA LEU A 576 20.55 -2.88 37.49
C LEU A 576 21.65 -3.75 38.09
N THR A 577 22.86 -3.69 37.57
CA THR A 577 23.96 -4.52 38.08
C THR A 577 24.47 -4.05 39.43
N THR A 578 24.34 -2.77 39.79
CA THR A 578 24.58 -2.32 41.17
C THR A 578 23.58 -2.94 42.16
N LEU A 579 22.32 -3.13 41.76
CA LEU A 579 21.31 -3.83 42.57
C LEU A 579 21.55 -5.35 42.61
N MET A 580 22.14 -5.92 41.57
CA MET A 580 22.40 -7.37 41.43
C MET A 580 23.81 -7.79 41.85
N GLU A 581 24.50 -6.98 42.66
CA GLU A 581 25.85 -7.23 43.18
C GLU A 581 26.90 -7.48 42.07
N GLY A 582 26.77 -6.80 40.93
CA GLY A 582 27.72 -6.87 39.83
C GLY A 582 29.02 -6.11 40.12
N LYS A 583 30.15 -6.67 39.70
CA LYS A 583 31.50 -6.09 39.91
C LYS A 583 31.98 -5.14 38.80
N GLY A 584 31.13 -4.79 37.84
CA GLY A 584 31.48 -3.96 36.70
C GLY A 584 31.25 -2.48 36.99
N THR A 585 32.20 -1.62 36.65
CA THR A 585 31.99 -0.16 36.65
C THR A 585 31.28 0.28 35.37
N PHE A 586 30.71 1.48 35.35
CA PHE A 586 30.14 2.07 34.13
C PHE A 586 31.16 2.13 32.98
N GLY A 587 32.42 2.45 33.28
CA GLY A 587 33.50 2.47 32.31
C GLY A 587 33.79 1.09 31.71
N ASP A 588 33.75 0.04 32.54
CA ASP A 588 33.93 -1.35 32.08
C ASP A 588 32.80 -1.78 31.15
N ILE A 589 31.55 -1.45 31.50
CA ILE A 589 30.35 -1.74 30.69
C ILE A 589 30.41 -0.99 29.36
N TYR A 590 30.74 0.31 29.38
CA TYR A 590 30.89 1.12 28.18
C TYR A 590 31.94 0.51 27.24
N MET A 591 33.12 0.17 27.76
CA MET A 591 34.21 -0.37 26.95
C MET A 591 33.88 -1.77 26.41
N SER A 592 33.40 -2.69 27.26
CA SER A 592 33.12 -4.06 26.84
C SER A 592 31.95 -4.12 25.83
N THR A 593 30.91 -3.32 26.05
CA THR A 593 29.77 -3.24 25.11
C THR A 593 30.20 -2.63 23.78
N ALA A 594 31.03 -1.59 23.76
CA ALA A 594 31.52 -1.00 22.50
C ALA A 594 32.33 -2.01 21.69
N TYR A 595 33.26 -2.75 22.32
CA TYR A 595 34.03 -3.80 21.65
C TYR A 595 33.16 -4.96 21.15
N ALA A 596 32.06 -5.27 21.84
CA ALA A 596 31.11 -6.29 21.41
C ALA A 596 30.37 -5.93 20.09
N LEU A 597 30.32 -4.65 19.69
CA LEU A 597 29.70 -4.22 18.43
C LEU A 597 30.58 -4.40 17.19
N THR A 598 31.84 -4.82 17.37
CA THR A 598 32.82 -4.98 16.29
C THR A 598 32.33 -5.86 15.12
N PRO A 599 31.60 -6.99 15.32
CA PRO A 599 31.08 -7.78 14.21
C PRO A 599 30.15 -7.01 13.28
N LEU A 600 29.36 -6.06 13.80
CA LEU A 600 28.47 -5.24 12.99
C LEU A 600 29.25 -4.37 12.01
N ILE A 601 30.38 -3.80 12.44
CA ILE A 601 31.26 -3.00 11.58
C ILE A 601 31.81 -3.87 10.44
N LEU A 602 32.33 -5.05 10.78
CA LEU A 602 32.99 -5.94 9.82
C LEU A 602 32.02 -6.54 8.81
N ILE A 603 30.74 -6.69 9.16
CA ILE A 603 29.73 -7.29 8.30
C ILE A 603 28.96 -6.24 7.51
N ASN A 604 28.51 -5.15 8.16
CA ASN A 604 27.64 -4.16 7.54
C ASN A 604 28.30 -3.47 6.34
N PHE A 605 29.58 -3.07 6.43
CA PHE A 605 30.26 -2.40 5.31
C PHE A 605 30.37 -3.30 4.07
N PRO A 606 30.94 -4.52 4.14
CA PRO A 606 31.04 -5.41 2.99
C PRO A 606 29.69 -5.84 2.44
N ILE A 607 28.73 -6.20 3.30
CA ILE A 607 27.44 -6.71 2.83
C ILE A 607 26.61 -5.60 2.15
N THR A 608 26.74 -4.36 2.60
CA THR A 608 26.12 -3.19 1.97
C THR A 608 26.68 -2.99 0.56
N ILE A 609 28.00 -3.06 0.39
CA ILE A 609 28.62 -2.97 -0.94
C ILE A 609 28.16 -4.13 -1.81
N LEU A 610 28.21 -5.37 -1.29
CA LEU A 610 27.80 -6.57 -2.01
C LEU A 610 26.33 -6.52 -2.43
N SER A 611 25.44 -5.94 -1.61
CA SER A 611 24.01 -5.83 -1.89
C SER A 611 23.69 -5.09 -3.20
N ASN A 612 24.58 -4.22 -3.68
CA ASN A 612 24.44 -3.52 -4.96
C ASN A 612 24.68 -4.44 -6.18
N TYR A 613 25.27 -5.63 -5.94
CA TYR A 613 25.61 -6.60 -6.97
C TYR A 613 24.80 -7.88 -6.88
N LEU A 614 23.94 -8.04 -5.88
CA LEU A 614 23.09 -9.22 -5.70
C LEU A 614 21.74 -9.03 -6.37
N THR A 615 21.19 -10.14 -6.89
CA THR A 615 19.79 -10.26 -7.35
C THR A 615 18.90 -10.69 -6.19
N ILE A 616 17.58 -10.56 -6.32
CA ILE A 616 16.61 -10.98 -5.29
C ILE A 616 16.77 -12.47 -4.95
N GLY A 617 17.04 -13.34 -5.95
CA GLY A 617 17.30 -14.77 -5.73
C GLY A 617 18.55 -15.04 -4.88
N GLU A 618 19.52 -14.13 -4.89
CA GLU A 618 20.73 -14.16 -4.06
C GLU A 618 20.54 -13.41 -2.72
N GLY A 619 19.36 -12.83 -2.47
CA GLY A 619 19.05 -12.04 -1.27
C GLY A 619 19.16 -12.80 0.05
N ALA A 620 19.07 -14.13 0.01
CA ALA A 620 19.29 -14.98 1.17
C ALA A 620 20.70 -14.80 1.77
N TYR A 621 21.72 -14.52 0.96
CA TYR A 621 23.08 -14.25 1.46
C TYR A 621 23.13 -12.93 2.24
N PHE A 622 22.49 -11.89 1.72
CA PHE A 622 22.38 -10.59 2.41
C PHE A 622 21.73 -10.76 3.79
N GLN A 623 20.60 -11.45 3.85
CA GLN A 623 19.89 -11.71 5.11
C GLN A 623 20.71 -12.59 6.07
N PHE A 624 21.35 -13.64 5.55
CA PHE A 624 22.19 -14.52 6.35
C PHE A 624 23.31 -13.77 7.05
N PHE A 625 24.09 -12.97 6.32
CA PHE A 625 25.20 -12.21 6.92
C PHE A 625 24.71 -11.15 7.90
N TYR A 626 23.61 -10.46 7.59
CA TYR A 626 23.00 -9.50 8.52
C TYR A 626 22.59 -10.15 9.84
N VAL A 627 21.84 -11.26 9.78
CA VAL A 627 21.42 -12.02 10.97
C VAL A 627 22.62 -12.58 11.72
N LEU A 628 23.62 -13.11 11.01
CA LEU A 628 24.86 -13.59 11.61
C LEU A 628 25.56 -12.49 12.41
N GLY A 629 25.65 -11.27 11.87
CA GLY A 629 26.27 -10.14 12.56
C GLY A 629 25.54 -9.74 13.84
N LEU A 630 24.21 -9.75 13.81
CA LEU A 630 23.39 -9.48 15.01
C LEU A 630 23.54 -10.57 16.08
N ILE A 631 23.47 -11.84 15.69
CA ILE A 631 23.64 -12.98 16.62
C ILE A 631 25.03 -12.94 17.23
N TRP A 632 26.07 -12.68 16.43
CA TRP A 632 27.45 -12.61 16.90
C TRP A 632 27.63 -11.44 17.87
N ALA A 633 27.15 -10.24 17.54
CA ALA A 633 27.19 -9.09 18.45
C ALA A 633 26.42 -9.37 19.76
N GLY A 634 25.24 -10.00 19.68
CA GLY A 634 24.46 -10.39 20.85
C GLY A 634 25.19 -11.38 21.76
N PHE A 635 25.85 -12.39 21.17
CA PHE A 635 26.70 -13.33 21.91
C PHE A 635 27.89 -12.62 22.57
N LEU A 636 28.52 -11.65 21.89
CA LEU A 636 29.60 -10.86 22.49
C LEU A 636 29.10 -9.96 23.63
N ILE A 637 27.91 -9.36 23.53
CA ILE A 637 27.31 -8.60 24.63
C ILE A 637 27.03 -9.51 25.83
N PHE A 638 26.58 -10.75 25.59
CA PHE A 638 26.43 -11.75 26.63
C PHE A 638 27.78 -12.08 27.30
N ALA A 639 28.81 -12.39 26.53
CA ALA A 639 30.14 -12.69 27.06
C ALA A 639 30.75 -11.49 27.81
N ALA A 640 30.59 -10.27 27.26
CA ALA A 640 30.99 -9.02 27.89
C ALA A 640 30.32 -8.86 29.26
N THR A 641 29.00 -8.99 29.32
CA THR A 641 28.24 -8.86 30.57
C THR A 641 28.65 -9.92 31.60
N GLN A 642 28.81 -11.17 31.17
CA GLN A 642 29.21 -12.27 32.03
C GLN A 642 30.58 -12.00 32.69
N VAL A 643 31.58 -11.63 31.87
CA VAL A 643 32.96 -11.41 32.33
C VAL A 643 33.09 -10.11 33.12
N THR A 644 32.46 -9.03 32.67
CA THR A 644 32.50 -7.73 33.36
C THR A 644 31.89 -7.82 34.75
N HIS A 645 30.80 -8.58 34.94
CA HIS A 645 30.10 -8.65 36.22
C HIS A 645 30.44 -9.90 37.07
N HIS A 646 31.19 -10.87 36.54
CA HIS A 646 31.43 -12.18 37.18
C HIS A 646 30.14 -12.94 37.47
N TYR A 647 29.24 -12.96 36.50
CA TYR A 647 27.98 -13.66 36.63
C TYR A 647 28.07 -15.09 36.09
N THR A 648 27.20 -15.96 36.59
CA THR A 648 26.94 -17.25 35.96
C THR A 648 26.17 -17.05 34.65
N PRO A 649 26.22 -18.00 33.70
CA PRO A 649 25.47 -17.87 32.44
C PRO A 649 23.98 -17.60 32.63
N GLY A 650 23.34 -18.29 33.58
CA GLY A 650 21.91 -18.10 33.90
C GLY A 650 21.61 -16.71 34.47
N LYS A 651 22.43 -16.23 35.42
CA LYS A 651 22.28 -14.87 35.98
C LYS A 651 22.48 -13.81 34.89
N THR A 652 23.42 -14.03 33.97
CA THR A 652 23.68 -13.10 32.84
C THR A 652 22.48 -12.99 31.91
N LEU A 653 21.88 -14.12 31.49
CA LEU A 653 20.67 -14.10 30.66
C LEU A 653 19.51 -13.35 31.34
N TRP A 654 19.31 -13.61 32.63
CA TRP A 654 18.29 -12.92 33.42
C TRP A 654 18.54 -11.41 33.50
N THR A 655 19.78 -10.98 33.78
CA THR A 655 20.15 -9.56 33.80
C THR A 655 19.96 -8.90 32.44
N LEU A 656 20.33 -9.55 31.33
CA LEU A 656 20.09 -9.01 29.99
C LEU A 656 18.59 -8.83 29.70
N GLY A 657 17.75 -9.78 30.13
CA GLY A 657 16.29 -9.65 30.04
C GLY A 657 15.78 -8.44 30.84
N LEU A 658 16.23 -8.29 32.09
CA LEU A 658 15.87 -7.13 32.92
C LEU A 658 16.38 -5.80 32.33
N ASN A 659 17.55 -5.78 31.69
CA ASN A 659 18.06 -4.59 31.02
C ASN A 659 17.12 -4.13 29.91
N LEU A 660 16.59 -5.06 29.09
CA LEU A 660 15.63 -4.72 28.04
C LEU A 660 14.34 -4.15 28.60
N VAL A 661 13.82 -4.73 29.69
CA VAL A 661 12.63 -4.21 30.40
C VAL A 661 12.92 -2.82 30.96
N GLY A 662 14.08 -2.63 31.61
CA GLY A 662 14.50 -1.33 32.16
C GLY A 662 14.65 -0.26 31.08
N MET A 663 15.21 -0.59 29.92
CA MET A 663 15.26 0.31 28.76
C MET A 663 13.86 0.70 28.30
N GLY A 664 12.94 -0.27 28.21
CA GLY A 664 11.53 -0.01 27.84
C GLY A 664 10.83 0.95 28.81
N VAL A 665 11.00 0.73 30.12
CA VAL A 665 10.45 1.62 31.16
C VAL A 665 11.05 3.02 31.05
N MET A 666 12.36 3.14 30.85
CA MET A 666 13.01 4.46 30.71
C MET A 666 12.57 5.20 29.46
N VAL A 667 12.41 4.51 28.32
CA VAL A 667 11.87 5.12 27.10
C VAL A 667 10.45 5.59 27.33
N PHE A 668 9.61 4.78 27.97
CA PHE A 668 8.22 5.16 28.30
C PHE A 668 8.16 6.39 29.21
N LEU A 669 8.95 6.42 30.29
CA LEU A 669 9.03 7.58 31.18
C LEU A 669 9.57 8.83 30.46
N GLY A 670 10.56 8.65 29.57
CA GLY A 670 11.09 9.73 28.73
C GLY A 670 10.03 10.30 27.77
N LEU A 671 9.26 9.44 27.12
CA LEU A 671 8.16 9.86 26.24
C LEU A 671 7.06 10.60 27.02
N LEU A 672 6.68 10.11 28.20
CA LEU A 672 5.74 10.81 29.08
C LEU A 672 6.26 12.20 29.47
N PHE A 673 7.54 12.30 29.84
CA PHE A 673 8.15 13.57 30.21
C PHE A 673 8.19 14.56 29.03
N VAL A 674 8.58 14.11 27.83
CA VAL A 674 8.58 14.94 26.62
C VAL A 674 7.17 15.39 26.26
N ASN A 675 6.17 14.52 26.39
CA ASN A 675 4.76 14.87 26.18
C ASN A 675 4.31 15.94 27.18
N MET A 676 4.60 15.76 28.47
CA MET A 676 4.32 16.77 29.50
C MET A 676 4.99 18.12 29.21
N LEU A 677 6.25 18.12 28.76
CA LEU A 677 6.96 19.34 28.40
C LEU A 677 6.37 20.02 27.15
N SER A 678 5.90 19.23 26.19
CA SER A 678 5.23 19.72 24.99
C SER A 678 3.90 20.40 25.35
N MET A 679 3.09 19.78 26.20
CA MET A 679 1.86 20.38 26.73
C MET A 679 2.14 21.68 27.49
N LEU A 680 3.18 21.72 28.32
CA LEU A 680 3.59 22.94 29.02
C LEU A 680 4.01 24.05 28.04
N THR A 681 4.77 23.69 27.01
CA THR A 681 5.23 24.65 25.97
C THR A 681 4.04 25.19 25.19
N GLU A 682 3.11 24.33 24.78
CA GLU A 682 1.88 24.73 24.09
C GLU A 682 1.03 25.67 24.96
N TYR A 683 0.88 25.36 26.25
CA TYR A 683 0.22 26.24 27.21
C TYR A 683 0.89 27.63 27.31
N VAL A 684 2.21 27.68 27.45
CA VAL A 684 2.97 28.95 27.52
C VAL A 684 2.87 29.73 26.20
N THR A 685 2.98 29.07 25.05
CA THR A 685 2.84 29.74 23.75
C THR A 685 1.43 30.27 23.51
N THR A 686 0.41 29.56 23.99
CA THR A 686 -0.98 30.02 23.96
C THR A 686 -1.17 31.26 24.83
N LEU A 687 -0.67 31.24 26.07
CA LEU A 687 -0.68 32.42 26.96
C LEU A 687 0.03 33.61 26.32
N TYR A 688 1.22 33.39 25.74
CA TYR A 688 1.98 34.43 25.07
C TYR A 688 1.21 35.03 23.89
N ARG A 689 0.62 34.19 23.02
CA ARG A 689 -0.22 34.65 21.90
C ARG A 689 -1.39 35.49 22.39
N GLU A 690 -2.07 35.05 23.46
CA GLU A 690 -3.21 35.77 24.01
C GLU A 690 -2.82 37.13 24.60
N ILE A 691 -1.67 37.24 25.27
CA ILE A 691 -1.13 38.53 25.75
C ILE A 691 -0.80 39.45 24.57
N VAL A 692 -0.16 38.94 23.52
CA VAL A 692 0.19 39.72 22.31
C VAL A 692 -1.06 40.20 21.57
N TYR A 693 -2.14 39.41 21.51
CA TYR A 693 -3.40 39.84 20.91
C TYR A 693 -4.17 40.90 21.72
N ARG A 694 -3.89 41.01 23.03
CA ARG A 694 -4.54 41.98 23.93
C ARG A 694 -3.78 43.31 24.08
N LEU A 695 -2.52 43.36 23.63
CA LEU A 695 -1.70 44.57 23.50
C LEU A 695 -1.88 45.17 22.11
#